data_AF-A0A3D1M4N0-F1
#
_entry.id   AF-A0A3D1M4N0-F1
#
_cell.length_a   1.000
_cell.length_b   1.000
_cell.length_c   1.000
_cell.angle_alpha   90.00
_cell.angle_beta   90.00
_cell.angle_gamma   90.00
#
_symmetry.space_group_name_H-M   'P 1'
#
loop_
_entity.id
_entity.type
_entity.pdbx_description
1 polymer ?
#
loop_
_entity_poly.entity_id
_entity_poly.type
_entity_poly.pdbx_seq_one_letter_code
_entity_poly.pdbx_strand_id
1 'polypeptide(L)'
;MTDITNTLGIDIGSTTVKIVILDQERHILFSDYKRHFARIQETLADLLDEASEKLGDLQLRPVITGSGGLTLAQNISIPFVQEVIAVSSALQFQAPQTDVAIELGGEDAKIIYFENGNIEQRMNGVCAGGTGSFIDQMASLLQTDATGMNEYAKNYQAVYPIAARCGVFAKTDIQPLINEGATKEDLSVSIFQAVVNQTISGLACGKPIRGHVAFLGGPLHFLSELRNCFIRTLNLDEEHAIIPENSHLFAAMGSALNAKEENPEFSLAFLRDKLRHGVKMKFEVARMDPLFATKEDYEDFLKRQSRYKVKTADFSTYSGNCFLGIDAGSTTTKAAVVSENGDLLYSFYDNNHGDPLGTSIRAIKDIYSRMPQTARIVRSCSTGYGEQLIKAALILDEGEVETIAHYTAAAFFDPDVDCILDIGGQDMKCIKIRDHAVESVQLNEACSSGCGSFIENFAQSLDYSVQDFAKEALFAEHPIDLGTRCTVFMNSRVKQAQKEGASVADISAGLAYSVIKNALYKVIKVSDAKELGRHIVVQGGTFYNDAVLRSFERIADCEAIRPDIAGIMGAFGAALIARDRYEGQETTMLPIQKINTLQYSTKMAYCKGCTNHCRLTVNHFSGGRQYISGNRCERGIGKPKNANHIPNLFEYKYNRIFGYEPLTEEEATRGKVGIPRVLNMYENYPLWFTFFTRLGYQVVLSPTSTRKIYEMGIESIPSDTACYPAKISHGHIEWLIRHGLTFIWYPCIPYERKEFSGAVNHYNCPIVTSYAENIKNNVDELRDPSIRFMNPFLALSDEEAMTSELVKIFHDIPESEVREAAHAGWLEMAKTREDIRKKGEETLRWMEETGHRGIVLAGRPYHIDPEIHHGIPDMIVSYDVAVLTEDSVSHLAPVERPLRVNDQWMYHTRLYAAANYVKTRDDLDLIQLNSFG
;
A
#
# COMPACT_ATOMS: atom_id res chain seq x y z
N MET A 1 20.55 39.95 -45.05
CA MET A 1 19.68 38.87 -44.59
C MET A 1 19.82 38.87 -43.08
N THR A 2 18.80 39.35 -42.37
CA THR A 2 18.73 39.22 -40.92
C THR A 2 18.77 37.74 -40.59
N ASP A 3 19.76 37.27 -39.82
CA ASP A 3 19.85 35.88 -39.39
C ASP A 3 18.57 35.49 -38.65
N ILE A 4 17.78 34.62 -39.26
CA ILE A 4 16.52 34.11 -38.72
C ILE A 4 16.86 32.94 -37.82
N THR A 5 17.13 33.19 -36.53
CA THR A 5 17.46 32.13 -35.59
C THR A 5 16.19 31.62 -34.90
N ASN A 6 15.82 30.37 -35.20
CA ASN A 6 14.71 29.66 -34.56
C ASN A 6 15.13 29.17 -33.17
N THR A 7 14.17 28.85 -32.29
CA THR A 7 14.51 28.32 -30.95
C THR A 7 14.16 26.84 -30.84
N LEU A 8 14.99 26.09 -30.13
CA LEU A 8 14.79 24.66 -29.89
C LEU A 8 14.68 24.40 -28.39
N GLY A 9 13.54 23.94 -27.94
CA GLY A 9 13.34 23.48 -26.58
C GLY A 9 13.48 21.98 -26.51
N ILE A 10 14.27 21.50 -25.56
CA ILE A 10 14.49 20.07 -25.32
C ILE A 10 14.13 19.78 -23.87
N ASP A 11 13.18 18.87 -23.65
CA ASP A 11 12.85 18.34 -22.33
C ASP A 11 13.32 16.88 -22.23
N ILE A 12 14.24 16.60 -21.30
CA ILE A 12 14.73 15.25 -21.02
C ILE A 12 14.23 14.84 -19.64
N GLY A 13 13.06 14.19 -19.64
CA GLY A 13 12.43 13.64 -18.44
C GLY A 13 13.03 12.31 -18.00
N SER A 14 12.38 11.65 -17.04
CA SER A 14 12.81 10.36 -16.46
C SER A 14 12.60 9.16 -17.39
N THR A 15 11.62 9.25 -18.29
CA THR A 15 11.25 8.18 -19.23
C THR A 15 11.22 8.64 -20.70
N THR A 16 11.20 9.94 -20.96
CA THR A 16 10.89 10.51 -22.27
C THR A 16 11.80 11.68 -22.65
N VAL A 17 12.01 11.87 -23.94
CA VAL A 17 12.60 13.06 -24.54
C VAL A 17 11.54 13.76 -25.39
N LYS A 18 11.46 15.08 -25.28
CA LYS A 18 10.54 15.91 -26.06
C LYS A 18 11.31 17.05 -26.69
N ILE A 19 10.97 17.39 -27.93
CA ILE A 19 11.51 18.59 -28.59
C ILE A 19 10.39 19.46 -29.14
N VAL A 20 10.61 20.78 -29.11
CA VAL A 20 9.75 21.79 -29.74
C VAL A 20 10.64 22.81 -30.44
N ILE A 21 10.43 23.04 -31.73
CA ILE A 21 11.08 24.07 -32.52
C ILE A 21 10.07 25.19 -32.78
N LEU A 22 10.42 26.40 -32.38
CA LEU A 22 9.61 27.60 -32.58
C LEU A 22 10.24 28.54 -33.61
N ASP A 23 9.40 29.18 -34.41
CA ASP A 23 9.81 30.33 -35.24
C ASP A 23 9.88 31.63 -34.41
N GLN A 24 10.19 32.75 -35.09
CA GLN A 24 10.27 34.07 -34.44
C GLN A 24 8.93 34.60 -33.94
N GLU A 25 7.83 34.16 -34.54
CA GLU A 25 6.46 34.49 -34.14
C GLU A 25 5.96 33.55 -33.03
N ARG A 26 6.81 32.60 -32.59
CA ARG A 26 6.55 31.56 -31.59
C ARG A 26 5.54 30.51 -32.03
N HIS A 27 5.39 30.30 -33.34
CA HIS A 27 4.64 29.18 -33.87
C HIS A 27 5.49 27.90 -33.85
N ILE A 28 4.85 26.76 -33.58
CA ILE A 28 5.51 25.46 -33.58
C ILE A 28 5.76 25.03 -35.03
N LEU A 29 7.04 24.94 -35.42
CA LEU A 29 7.46 24.39 -36.71
C LEU A 29 7.56 22.86 -36.67
N PHE A 30 8.04 22.33 -35.55
CA PHE A 30 8.16 20.91 -35.28
C PHE A 30 8.02 20.64 -33.79
N SER A 31 7.36 19.55 -33.45
CA SER A 31 7.37 19.03 -32.09
C SER A 31 7.15 17.53 -32.11
N ASP A 32 7.84 16.82 -31.24
CA ASP A 32 7.60 15.40 -31.04
C ASP A 32 8.03 14.94 -29.63
N TYR A 33 7.52 13.77 -29.23
CA TYR A 33 7.64 13.17 -27.92
C TYR A 33 7.93 11.67 -28.06
N LYS A 34 9.03 11.19 -27.45
CA LYS A 34 9.41 9.77 -27.50
C LYS A 34 9.87 9.24 -26.15
N ARG A 35 9.52 7.97 -25.87
CA ARG A 35 10.11 7.22 -24.75
C ARG A 35 11.55 6.85 -25.10
N HIS A 36 12.50 7.16 -24.22
CA HIS A 36 13.91 6.95 -24.53
C HIS A 36 14.45 5.57 -24.12
N PHE A 37 13.76 4.80 -23.27
CA PHE A 37 14.20 3.45 -22.82
C PHE A 37 15.69 3.39 -22.41
N ALA A 38 16.12 4.31 -21.54
CA ALA A 38 17.52 4.56 -21.16
C ALA A 38 18.50 4.98 -22.28
N ARG A 39 18.08 5.07 -23.54
CA ARG A 39 18.87 5.51 -24.71
C ARG A 39 18.68 6.99 -25.03
N ILE A 40 18.97 7.87 -24.07
CA ILE A 40 18.68 9.32 -24.17
C ILE A 40 19.34 9.99 -25.39
N GLN A 41 20.64 9.76 -25.61
CA GLN A 41 21.39 10.43 -26.70
C GLN A 41 20.89 9.97 -28.07
N GLU A 42 20.65 8.66 -28.24
CA GLU A 42 20.13 8.08 -29.48
C GLU A 42 18.71 8.60 -29.77
N THR A 43 17.82 8.57 -28.77
CA THR A 43 16.43 9.05 -28.95
C THR A 43 16.38 10.54 -29.29
N LEU A 44 17.22 11.37 -28.66
CA LEU A 44 17.31 12.79 -29.00
C LEU A 44 17.88 12.98 -30.42
N ALA A 45 18.89 12.20 -30.82
CA ALA A 45 19.43 12.26 -32.17
C ALA A 45 18.37 11.88 -33.21
N ASP A 46 17.57 10.85 -32.96
CA ASP A 46 16.50 10.40 -33.85
C ASP A 46 15.39 11.46 -33.98
N LEU A 47 15.02 12.13 -32.88
CA LEU A 47 14.07 13.26 -32.91
C LEU A 47 14.60 14.44 -33.73
N LEU A 48 15.89 14.75 -33.60
CA LEU A 48 16.52 15.79 -34.40
C LEU A 48 16.61 15.39 -35.88
N ASP A 49 16.83 14.11 -36.18
CA ASP A 49 16.81 13.59 -37.56
C ASP A 49 15.44 13.81 -38.22
N GLU A 50 14.36 13.44 -37.54
CA GLU A 50 13.00 13.64 -38.06
C GLU A 50 12.66 15.13 -38.24
N ALA A 51 13.14 15.99 -37.34
CA ALA A 51 13.04 17.43 -37.51
C ALA A 51 13.83 17.93 -38.74
N SER A 52 15.02 17.35 -38.99
CA SER A 52 15.86 17.65 -40.17
C SER A 52 15.17 17.25 -41.46
N GLU A 53 14.56 16.07 -41.50
CA GLU A 53 13.84 15.55 -42.66
C GLU A 53 12.66 16.44 -43.03
N LYS A 54 11.97 16.99 -42.04
CA LYS A 54 10.79 17.83 -42.26
C LYS A 54 11.11 19.30 -42.55
N LEU A 55 12.11 19.88 -41.87
CA LEU A 55 12.39 21.32 -41.91
C LEU A 55 13.67 21.69 -42.67
N GLY A 56 14.52 20.72 -43.01
CA GLY A 56 15.88 20.96 -43.49
C GLY A 56 16.85 21.33 -42.37
N ASP A 57 18.08 21.70 -42.73
CA ASP A 57 19.06 22.16 -41.76
C ASP A 57 18.78 23.63 -41.36
N LEU A 58 18.50 23.85 -40.08
CA LEU A 58 18.13 25.14 -39.51
C LEU A 58 19.15 25.59 -38.47
N GLN A 59 19.37 26.91 -38.37
CA GLN A 59 20.08 27.49 -37.23
C GLN A 59 19.14 27.64 -36.03
N LEU A 60 19.56 27.08 -34.90
CA LEU A 60 18.76 26.97 -33.70
C LEU A 60 19.50 27.48 -32.47
N ARG A 61 18.78 28.11 -31.55
CA ARG A 61 19.21 28.35 -30.17
C ARG A 61 18.57 27.31 -29.26
N PRO A 62 19.26 26.21 -28.94
CA PRO A 62 18.72 25.18 -28.07
C PRO A 62 18.76 25.59 -26.60
N VAL A 63 17.77 25.16 -25.84
CA VAL A 63 17.76 25.20 -24.37
C VAL A 63 17.23 23.86 -23.87
N ILE A 64 17.90 23.28 -22.88
CA ILE A 64 17.55 22.00 -22.28
C ILE A 64 16.86 22.22 -20.92
N THR A 65 15.86 21.39 -20.63
CA THR A 65 15.27 21.24 -19.30
C THR A 65 15.09 19.76 -18.96
N GLY A 66 14.53 19.49 -17.77
CA GLY A 66 14.22 18.14 -17.30
C GLY A 66 15.35 17.47 -16.51
N SER A 67 14.96 16.51 -15.68
CA SER A 67 15.85 15.84 -14.72
C SER A 67 17.00 15.05 -15.36
N GLY A 68 16.82 14.54 -16.57
CA GLY A 68 17.85 13.83 -17.34
C GLY A 68 18.74 14.74 -18.19
N GLY A 69 18.42 16.04 -18.27
CA GLY A 69 19.04 16.97 -19.22
C GLY A 69 20.29 17.68 -18.72
N LEU A 70 20.46 17.85 -17.41
CA LEU A 70 21.51 18.71 -16.85
C LEU A 70 22.93 18.29 -17.24
N THR A 71 23.27 17.00 -17.08
CA THR A 71 24.60 16.48 -17.44
C THR A 71 24.85 16.54 -18.94
N LEU A 72 23.83 16.27 -19.75
CA LEU A 72 23.95 16.38 -21.20
C LEU A 72 24.21 17.84 -21.61
N ALA A 73 23.42 18.77 -21.09
CA ALA A 73 23.53 20.22 -21.33
C ALA A 73 24.95 20.74 -21.05
N GLN A 74 25.55 20.34 -19.92
CA GLN A 74 26.93 20.68 -19.57
C GLN A 74 27.95 20.15 -20.59
N ASN A 75 27.82 18.88 -20.99
CA ASN A 75 28.80 18.24 -21.88
C ASN A 75 28.72 18.72 -23.33
N ILE A 76 27.54 19.16 -23.80
CA ILE A 76 27.38 19.70 -25.16
C ILE A 76 27.35 21.23 -25.22
N SER A 77 27.48 21.90 -24.08
CA SER A 77 27.51 23.36 -23.91
C SER A 77 26.21 24.05 -24.36
N ILE A 78 25.08 23.44 -24.05
CA ILE A 78 23.75 24.01 -24.27
C ILE A 78 23.22 24.57 -22.94
N PRO A 79 22.60 25.76 -22.90
CA PRO A 79 22.00 26.31 -21.69
C PRO A 79 20.95 25.39 -21.07
N PHE A 80 20.89 25.39 -19.74
CA PHE A 80 19.88 24.65 -18.97
C PHE A 80 18.92 25.61 -18.28
N VAL A 81 17.61 25.36 -18.39
CA VAL A 81 16.57 26.08 -17.66
C VAL A 81 15.83 25.13 -16.73
N GLN A 82 15.47 25.60 -15.54
CA GLN A 82 14.67 24.81 -14.60
C GLN A 82 13.27 24.55 -15.16
N GLU A 83 12.79 23.32 -14.99
CA GLU A 83 11.53 22.84 -15.58
C GLU A 83 10.33 23.68 -15.13
N VAL A 84 10.26 24.05 -13.86
CA VAL A 84 9.19 24.93 -13.33
C VAL A 84 9.13 26.29 -14.03
N ILE A 85 10.30 26.85 -14.39
CA ILE A 85 10.38 28.12 -15.12
C ILE A 85 9.92 27.93 -16.56
N ALA A 86 10.35 26.84 -17.20
CA ALA A 86 9.93 26.49 -18.55
C ALA A 86 8.40 26.33 -18.61
N VAL A 87 7.82 25.45 -17.78
CA VAL A 87 6.38 25.21 -17.72
C VAL A 87 5.60 26.49 -17.40
N SER A 88 6.08 27.32 -16.46
CA SER A 88 5.46 28.61 -16.17
C SER A 88 5.48 29.55 -17.38
N SER A 89 6.59 29.60 -18.14
CA SER A 89 6.70 30.46 -19.34
C SER A 89 5.74 30.01 -20.43
N ALA A 90 5.57 28.69 -20.60
CA ALA A 90 4.60 28.10 -21.53
C ALA A 90 3.15 28.42 -21.13
N LEU A 91 2.81 28.31 -19.84
CA LEU A 91 1.50 28.66 -19.31
C LEU A 91 1.18 30.15 -19.46
N GLN A 92 2.11 31.04 -19.13
CA GLN A 92 1.93 32.47 -19.34
C GLN A 92 1.70 32.84 -20.81
N PHE A 93 2.26 32.05 -21.73
CA PHE A 93 2.09 32.27 -23.17
C PHE A 93 0.76 31.72 -23.70
N GLN A 94 0.34 30.52 -23.31
CA GLN A 94 -0.84 29.85 -23.89
C GLN A 94 -2.11 29.92 -23.04
N ALA A 95 -1.99 30.02 -21.72
CA ALA A 95 -3.11 30.00 -20.78
C ALA A 95 -2.84 30.94 -19.58
N PRO A 96 -2.70 32.25 -19.81
CA PRO A 96 -2.30 33.22 -18.77
C PRO A 96 -3.29 33.35 -17.61
N GLN A 97 -4.53 32.89 -17.77
CA GLN A 97 -5.56 32.85 -16.74
C GLN A 97 -5.39 31.70 -15.72
N THR A 98 -4.37 30.85 -15.87
CA THR A 98 -4.12 29.71 -14.97
C THR A 98 -3.74 30.16 -13.56
N ASP A 99 -4.53 29.75 -12.58
CA ASP A 99 -4.27 29.97 -11.15
C ASP A 99 -3.45 28.82 -10.54
N VAL A 100 -3.73 27.58 -10.97
CA VAL A 100 -3.04 26.37 -10.52
C VAL A 100 -2.78 25.44 -11.71
N ALA A 101 -1.60 24.84 -11.81
CA ALA A 101 -1.31 23.79 -12.78
C ALA A 101 -1.02 22.45 -12.08
N ILE A 102 -1.70 21.39 -12.50
CA ILE A 102 -1.42 20.01 -12.11
C ILE A 102 -0.69 19.35 -13.28
N GLU A 103 0.55 18.93 -13.04
CA GLU A 103 1.39 18.27 -14.03
C GLU A 103 1.72 16.85 -13.57
N LEU A 104 1.38 15.86 -14.39
CA LEU A 104 1.79 14.47 -14.16
C LEU A 104 2.78 14.05 -15.25
N GLY A 105 3.96 13.64 -14.83
CA GLY A 105 5.00 13.07 -15.69
C GLY A 105 5.21 11.58 -15.43
N GLY A 106 6.36 11.07 -15.88
CA GLY A 106 6.68 9.64 -15.81
C GLY A 106 6.98 9.15 -14.39
N GLU A 107 7.78 9.90 -13.63
CA GLU A 107 8.15 9.54 -12.24
C GLU A 107 7.85 10.70 -11.26
N ASP A 108 7.32 11.81 -11.77
CA ASP A 108 7.05 13.06 -11.08
C ASP A 108 5.60 13.50 -11.23
N ALA A 109 5.08 14.11 -10.18
CA ALA A 109 3.78 14.76 -10.10
C ALA A 109 3.98 16.11 -9.42
N LYS A 110 3.42 17.17 -10.00
CA LYS A 110 3.63 18.55 -9.55
C LYS A 110 2.30 19.29 -9.45
N ILE A 111 2.20 20.16 -8.46
CA ILE A 111 1.20 21.22 -8.38
C ILE A 111 1.95 22.55 -8.35
N ILE A 112 1.64 23.44 -9.28
CA ILE A 112 2.24 24.77 -9.41
C ILE A 112 1.16 25.80 -9.13
N TYR A 113 1.37 26.67 -8.15
CA TYR A 113 0.46 27.75 -7.79
C TYR A 113 1.01 29.08 -8.30
N PHE A 114 0.14 29.88 -8.91
CA PHE A 114 0.45 31.22 -9.43
C PHE A 114 -0.27 32.27 -8.58
N GLU A 115 0.46 32.95 -7.69
CA GLU A 115 -0.12 33.93 -6.76
C GLU A 115 0.66 35.24 -6.78
N ASN A 116 0.01 36.35 -7.15
CA ASN A 116 0.60 37.71 -7.11
C ASN A 116 1.95 37.82 -7.85
N GLY A 117 2.14 37.06 -8.93
CA GLY A 117 3.40 37.01 -9.69
C GLY A 117 4.47 36.07 -9.12
N ASN A 118 4.20 35.41 -7.98
CA ASN A 118 5.06 34.36 -7.44
C ASN A 118 4.62 32.99 -7.94
N ILE A 119 5.60 32.09 -8.09
CA ILE A 119 5.40 30.70 -8.49
C ILE A 119 5.83 29.83 -7.32
N GLU A 120 4.89 29.04 -6.80
CA GLU A 120 5.17 28.03 -5.78
C GLU A 120 4.95 26.64 -6.39
N GLN A 121 5.96 25.77 -6.31
CA GLN A 121 5.87 24.40 -6.79
C GLN A 121 5.86 23.42 -5.62
N ARG A 122 4.94 22.47 -5.66
CA ARG A 122 4.90 21.28 -4.81
C ARG A 122 5.07 20.05 -5.69
N MET A 123 6.01 19.17 -5.34
CA MET A 123 6.34 17.98 -6.14
C MET A 123 6.46 16.78 -5.22
N ASN A 124 6.10 15.61 -5.73
CA ASN A 124 6.31 14.36 -5.01
C ASN A 124 7.81 14.14 -4.74
N GLY A 125 8.12 13.47 -3.64
CA GLY A 125 9.46 12.95 -3.41
C GLY A 125 9.80 11.85 -4.42
N VAL A 126 10.82 11.06 -4.12
CA VAL A 126 11.31 10.02 -5.05
C VAL A 126 10.31 8.84 -5.27
N CYS A 127 9.17 8.85 -4.58
CA CYS A 127 8.15 7.83 -4.79
C CYS A 127 7.27 8.17 -5.99
N ALA A 128 7.20 7.27 -6.98
CA ALA A 128 6.36 7.40 -8.17
C ALA A 128 4.85 7.20 -7.93
N GLY A 129 4.39 7.17 -6.66
CA GLY A 129 2.97 7.09 -6.32
C GLY A 129 2.21 8.30 -6.86
N GLY A 130 1.14 8.07 -7.62
CA GLY A 130 0.38 9.15 -8.26
C GLY A 130 0.95 9.66 -9.59
N THR A 131 1.87 8.93 -10.25
CA THR A 131 2.53 9.34 -11.51
C THR A 131 2.23 8.41 -12.69
N GLY A 132 2.72 8.73 -13.88
CA GLY A 132 2.59 7.87 -15.06
C GLY A 132 3.21 6.48 -14.88
N SER A 133 4.35 6.34 -14.20
CA SER A 133 4.97 5.04 -13.94
C SER A 133 4.12 4.17 -13.02
N PHE A 134 3.34 4.77 -12.12
CA PHE A 134 2.37 4.02 -11.32
C PHE A 134 1.26 3.45 -12.21
N ILE A 135 0.73 4.27 -13.12
CA ILE A 135 -0.29 3.85 -14.09
C ILE A 135 0.24 2.71 -14.98
N ASP A 136 1.46 2.84 -15.52
CA ASP A 136 2.10 1.78 -16.32
C ASP A 136 2.17 0.44 -15.55
N GLN A 137 2.54 0.48 -14.27
CA GLN A 137 2.61 -0.73 -13.43
C GLN A 137 1.24 -1.35 -13.19
N MET A 138 0.20 -0.54 -13.01
CA MET A 138 -1.16 -1.04 -12.80
C MET A 138 -1.78 -1.53 -14.11
N ALA A 139 -1.47 -0.90 -15.24
CA ALA A 139 -1.89 -1.35 -16.56
C ALA A 139 -1.34 -2.75 -16.86
N SER A 140 -0.05 -2.96 -16.57
CA SER A 140 0.59 -4.26 -16.68
C SER A 140 -0.08 -5.31 -15.77
N LEU A 141 -0.43 -4.94 -14.53
CA LEU A 141 -1.19 -5.82 -13.63
C LEU A 141 -2.55 -6.23 -14.22
N LEU A 142 -3.24 -5.31 -14.90
CA LEU A 142 -4.50 -5.55 -15.59
C LEU A 142 -4.34 -6.16 -16.99
N GLN A 143 -3.10 -6.50 -17.39
CA GLN A 143 -2.75 -7.05 -18.71
C GLN A 143 -3.23 -6.14 -19.85
N THR A 144 -2.93 -4.84 -19.74
CA THR A 144 -3.23 -3.82 -20.75
C THR A 144 -2.15 -2.74 -20.71
N ASP A 145 -2.29 -1.70 -21.53
CA ASP A 145 -1.48 -0.47 -21.44
C ASP A 145 -2.31 0.69 -20.85
N ALA A 146 -1.67 1.85 -20.65
CA ALA A 146 -2.34 3.01 -20.08
C ALA A 146 -3.55 3.46 -20.91
N THR A 147 -3.48 3.35 -22.25
CA THR A 147 -4.58 3.67 -23.15
C THR A 147 -5.73 2.69 -23.00
N GLY A 148 -5.46 1.39 -22.91
CA GLY A 148 -6.47 0.37 -22.69
C GLY A 148 -7.13 0.49 -21.31
N MET A 149 -6.38 0.88 -20.27
CA MET A 149 -6.98 1.29 -18.99
C MET A 149 -7.92 2.48 -19.14
N ASN A 150 -7.54 3.49 -19.93
CA ASN A 150 -8.41 4.64 -20.19
C ASN A 150 -9.72 4.24 -20.87
N GLU A 151 -9.66 3.32 -21.84
CA GLU A 151 -10.86 2.79 -22.49
C GLU A 151 -11.73 1.96 -21.52
N TYR A 152 -11.14 1.13 -20.68
CA TYR A 152 -11.88 0.39 -19.64
C TYR A 152 -12.57 1.34 -18.65
N ALA A 153 -11.88 2.40 -18.23
CA ALA A 153 -12.39 3.36 -17.25
C ALA A 153 -13.63 4.13 -17.73
N LYS A 154 -13.99 4.12 -19.02
CA LYS A 154 -15.19 4.83 -19.52
C LYS A 154 -16.51 4.19 -19.11
N ASN A 155 -16.52 2.87 -18.87
CA ASN A 155 -17.76 2.09 -18.65
C ASN A 155 -17.87 1.51 -17.23
N TYR A 156 -17.12 2.06 -16.28
CA TYR A 156 -17.14 1.61 -14.90
C TYR A 156 -18.52 1.72 -14.26
N GLN A 157 -18.79 0.85 -13.30
CA GLN A 157 -20.01 0.87 -12.48
C GLN A 157 -19.71 1.25 -11.03
N ALA A 158 -18.47 1.05 -10.59
CA ALA A 158 -18.06 1.38 -9.24
C ALA A 158 -16.56 1.73 -9.12
N VAL A 159 -16.24 2.49 -8.06
CA VAL A 159 -14.88 2.87 -7.69
C VAL A 159 -14.51 2.17 -6.37
N TYR A 160 -13.43 1.41 -6.38
CA TYR A 160 -12.82 0.74 -5.25
C TYR A 160 -11.80 1.67 -4.56
N PRO A 161 -11.73 1.64 -3.21
CA PRO A 161 -10.65 2.33 -2.50
C PRO A 161 -9.32 1.56 -2.71
N ILE A 162 -8.34 2.23 -3.29
CA ILE A 162 -6.98 1.70 -3.52
C ILE A 162 -5.98 2.70 -2.95
N ALA A 163 -4.95 2.24 -2.24
CA ALA A 163 -3.84 3.08 -1.81
C ALA A 163 -2.87 3.34 -2.97
N ALA A 164 -2.73 4.59 -3.42
CA ALA A 164 -1.83 4.97 -4.53
C ALA A 164 -0.44 5.45 -4.09
N ARG A 165 -0.04 5.23 -2.83
CA ARG A 165 1.28 5.67 -2.33
C ARG A 165 2.44 5.01 -3.04
N CYS A 166 2.29 3.73 -3.39
CA CYS A 166 3.31 2.94 -4.05
C CYS A 166 2.61 1.93 -4.96
N GLY A 167 3.19 1.66 -6.13
CA GLY A 167 2.70 0.60 -7.01
C GLY A 167 2.66 -0.76 -6.33
N VAL A 168 3.49 -1.01 -5.31
CA VAL A 168 3.42 -2.30 -4.60
C VAL A 168 2.22 -2.40 -3.65
N PHE A 169 1.98 -1.38 -2.81
CA PHE A 169 0.78 -1.37 -1.95
C PHE A 169 -0.50 -1.40 -2.78
N ALA A 170 -0.54 -0.67 -3.89
CA ALA A 170 -1.68 -0.72 -4.80
C ALA A 170 -1.89 -2.12 -5.38
N LYS A 171 -0.81 -2.85 -5.73
CA LYS A 171 -0.92 -4.26 -6.15
C LYS A 171 -1.53 -5.14 -5.05
N THR A 172 -1.10 -4.99 -3.80
CA THR A 172 -1.66 -5.73 -2.66
C THR A 172 -3.14 -5.42 -2.42
N ASP A 173 -3.60 -4.20 -2.72
CA ASP A 173 -5.02 -3.85 -2.66
C ASP A 173 -5.80 -4.38 -3.88
N ILE A 174 -5.20 -4.35 -5.08
CA ILE A 174 -5.88 -4.71 -6.34
C ILE A 174 -5.94 -6.23 -6.55
N GLN A 175 -4.91 -6.98 -6.16
CA GLN A 175 -4.84 -8.42 -6.44
C GLN A 175 -5.96 -9.21 -5.75
N PRO A 176 -6.30 -8.96 -4.47
CA PRO A 176 -7.50 -9.54 -3.86
C PRO A 176 -8.76 -9.19 -4.63
N LEU A 177 -8.91 -7.93 -5.07
CA LEU A 177 -10.08 -7.50 -5.86
C LEU A 177 -10.18 -8.25 -7.20
N ILE A 178 -9.06 -8.50 -7.88
CA ILE A 178 -9.02 -9.34 -9.10
C ILE A 178 -9.46 -10.76 -8.77
N ASN A 179 -8.91 -11.37 -7.72
CA ASN A 179 -9.25 -12.74 -7.30
C ASN A 179 -10.71 -12.85 -6.82
N GLU A 180 -11.26 -11.75 -6.33
CA GLU A 180 -12.66 -11.54 -5.98
C GLU A 180 -13.52 -11.09 -7.19
N GLY A 181 -13.01 -11.15 -8.42
CA GLY A 181 -13.78 -10.93 -9.65
C GLY A 181 -14.19 -9.48 -9.92
N ALA A 182 -13.44 -8.49 -9.41
CA ALA A 182 -13.57 -7.10 -9.84
C ALA A 182 -13.29 -6.95 -11.34
N THR A 183 -14.10 -6.14 -12.03
CA THR A 183 -13.95 -5.95 -13.48
C THR A 183 -12.78 -5.01 -13.80
N LYS A 184 -12.20 -5.14 -15.00
CA LYS A 184 -11.09 -4.27 -15.43
C LYS A 184 -11.53 -2.80 -15.52
N GLU A 185 -12.78 -2.55 -15.86
CA GLU A 185 -13.41 -1.22 -15.91
C GLU A 185 -13.43 -0.55 -14.55
N ASP A 186 -13.98 -1.23 -13.53
CA ASP A 186 -14.02 -0.70 -12.18
C ASP A 186 -12.61 -0.54 -11.60
N LEU A 187 -11.72 -1.51 -11.82
CA LEU A 187 -10.33 -1.40 -11.36
C LEU A 187 -9.60 -0.21 -12.01
N SER A 188 -9.81 0.02 -13.31
CA SER A 188 -9.13 1.11 -14.04
C SER A 188 -9.53 2.49 -13.51
N VAL A 189 -10.83 2.77 -13.31
CA VAL A 189 -11.26 4.04 -12.71
C VAL A 189 -10.79 4.17 -11.26
N SER A 190 -10.70 3.06 -10.53
CA SER A 190 -10.26 3.05 -9.13
C SER A 190 -8.79 3.41 -9.01
N ILE A 191 -7.96 2.88 -9.92
CA ILE A 191 -6.54 3.23 -10.02
C ILE A 191 -6.39 4.72 -10.35
N PHE A 192 -7.16 5.25 -11.30
CA PHE A 192 -7.13 6.68 -11.62
C PHE A 192 -7.60 7.54 -10.44
N GLN A 193 -8.69 7.18 -9.76
CA GLN A 193 -9.14 7.90 -8.58
C GLN A 193 -8.10 7.86 -7.45
N ALA A 194 -7.39 6.74 -7.30
CA ALA A 194 -6.30 6.63 -6.33
C ALA A 194 -5.15 7.58 -6.69
N VAL A 195 -4.76 7.68 -7.96
CA VAL A 195 -3.78 8.68 -8.44
C VAL A 195 -4.23 10.10 -8.09
N VAL A 196 -5.49 10.46 -8.38
CA VAL A 196 -6.04 11.78 -8.05
C VAL A 196 -5.96 12.07 -6.55
N ASN A 197 -6.43 11.13 -5.73
CA ASN A 197 -6.43 11.28 -4.28
C ASN A 197 -5.00 11.42 -3.74
N GLN A 198 -4.04 10.68 -4.27
CA GLN A 198 -2.63 10.76 -3.87
C GLN A 198 -1.99 12.09 -4.28
N THR A 199 -2.28 12.58 -5.49
CA THR A 199 -1.78 13.87 -5.97
C THR A 199 -2.34 15.02 -5.14
N ILE A 200 -3.65 15.04 -4.89
CA ILE A 200 -4.28 16.11 -4.09
C ILE A 200 -3.80 16.02 -2.63
N SER A 201 -4.01 14.89 -1.95
CA SER A 201 -3.65 14.80 -0.52
C SER A 201 -2.16 14.86 -0.24
N GLY A 202 -1.33 14.41 -1.20
CA GLY A 202 0.13 14.36 -1.05
C GLY A 202 0.85 15.64 -1.47
N LEU A 203 0.30 16.42 -2.41
CA LEU A 203 0.96 17.62 -2.94
C LEU A 203 0.24 18.91 -2.58
N ALA A 204 -1.08 18.89 -2.37
CA ALA A 204 -1.80 20.09 -1.99
C ALA A 204 -1.41 20.56 -0.59
N CYS A 205 -1.04 19.66 0.34
CA CYS A 205 -0.48 19.96 1.68
C CYS A 205 -1.10 21.22 2.36
N GLY A 206 -2.43 21.26 2.47
CA GLY A 206 -3.15 22.36 3.11
C GLY A 206 -3.32 23.65 2.27
N LYS A 207 -2.94 23.65 0.99
CA LYS A 207 -3.17 24.76 0.05
C LYS A 207 -4.24 24.35 -0.97
N PRO A 208 -5.44 24.96 -0.93
CA PRO A 208 -6.56 24.52 -1.76
C PRO A 208 -6.28 24.74 -3.25
N ILE A 209 -6.83 23.86 -4.09
CA ILE A 209 -6.73 23.94 -5.56
C ILE A 209 -8.01 24.60 -6.06
N ARG A 210 -7.94 25.89 -6.42
CA ARG A 210 -9.09 26.74 -6.79
C ARG A 210 -8.74 27.61 -8.00
N GLY A 211 -9.77 28.22 -8.61
CA GLY A 211 -9.63 29.07 -9.79
C GLY A 211 -9.53 28.23 -11.07
N HIS A 212 -8.80 28.73 -12.06
CA HIS A 212 -8.57 28.00 -13.30
C HIS A 212 -7.40 27.03 -13.15
N VAL A 213 -7.71 25.75 -13.32
CA VAL A 213 -6.77 24.65 -13.11
C VAL A 213 -6.33 24.08 -14.45
N ALA A 214 -5.04 24.18 -14.76
CA ALA A 214 -4.45 23.61 -15.98
C ALA A 214 -3.96 22.17 -15.77
N PHE A 215 -4.31 21.28 -16.69
CA PHE A 215 -3.87 19.87 -16.68
C PHE A 215 -2.74 19.63 -17.69
N LEU A 216 -1.56 19.28 -17.18
CA LEU A 216 -0.30 19.19 -17.95
C LEU A 216 0.36 17.81 -17.86
N GLY A 217 1.27 17.56 -18.81
CA GLY A 217 2.06 16.34 -18.86
C GLY A 217 1.38 15.18 -19.59
N GLY A 218 2.16 14.13 -19.87
CA GLY A 218 1.74 13.01 -20.73
C GLY A 218 0.46 12.31 -20.24
N PRO A 219 0.43 11.74 -19.03
CA PRO A 219 -0.77 11.12 -18.45
C PRO A 219 -2.04 11.97 -18.55
N LEU A 220 -2.01 13.26 -18.19
CA LEU A 220 -3.21 14.12 -18.23
C LEU A 220 -3.61 14.56 -19.64
N HIS A 221 -2.66 14.53 -20.58
CA HIS A 221 -2.92 14.77 -22.00
C HIS A 221 -3.61 13.55 -22.65
N PHE A 222 -3.05 12.35 -22.48
CA PHE A 222 -3.50 11.14 -23.18
C PHE A 222 -4.65 10.40 -22.48
N LEU A 223 -4.81 10.53 -21.15
CA LEU A 223 -5.78 9.76 -20.37
C LEU A 223 -6.97 10.66 -19.95
N SER A 224 -8.00 10.71 -20.80
CA SER A 224 -9.21 11.50 -20.57
C SER A 224 -9.89 11.16 -19.24
N GLU A 225 -9.97 9.87 -18.88
CA GLU A 225 -10.68 9.43 -17.68
C GLU A 225 -9.92 9.76 -16.40
N LEU A 226 -8.59 9.78 -16.45
CA LEU A 226 -7.78 10.28 -15.34
C LEU A 226 -8.07 11.76 -15.09
N ARG A 227 -8.14 12.56 -16.15
CA ARG A 227 -8.48 13.98 -16.07
C ARG A 227 -9.92 14.19 -15.57
N ASN A 228 -10.88 13.39 -16.03
CA ASN A 228 -12.26 13.42 -15.55
C ASN A 228 -12.35 13.13 -14.04
N CYS A 229 -11.52 12.22 -13.52
CA CYS A 229 -11.42 11.97 -12.09
C CYS A 229 -10.92 13.22 -11.31
N PHE A 230 -9.94 13.97 -11.83
CA PHE A 230 -9.53 15.24 -11.23
C PHE A 230 -10.66 16.27 -11.25
N ILE A 231 -11.29 16.49 -12.41
CA ILE A 231 -12.39 17.45 -12.59
C ILE A 231 -13.53 17.16 -11.61
N ARG A 232 -13.93 15.90 -11.49
CA ARG A 232 -14.97 15.47 -10.53
C ARG A 232 -14.56 15.66 -9.08
N THR A 233 -13.31 15.37 -8.73
CA THR A 233 -12.83 15.46 -7.33
C THR A 233 -12.69 16.92 -6.89
N LEU A 234 -12.24 17.79 -7.79
CA LEU A 234 -12.06 19.22 -7.55
C LEU A 234 -13.33 20.06 -7.80
N ASN A 235 -14.42 19.43 -8.27
CA ASN A 235 -15.68 20.07 -8.65
C ASN A 235 -15.49 21.23 -9.67
N LEU A 236 -14.65 21.02 -10.69
CA LEU A 236 -14.40 22.00 -11.74
C LEU A 236 -15.47 21.90 -12.85
N ASP A 237 -15.86 23.04 -13.40
CA ASP A 237 -16.67 23.11 -14.62
C ASP A 237 -15.78 23.24 -15.88
N GLU A 238 -16.40 23.36 -17.06
CA GLU A 238 -15.67 23.46 -18.34
C GLU A 238 -14.84 24.75 -18.46
N GLU A 239 -15.21 25.83 -17.77
CA GLU A 239 -14.49 27.11 -17.81
C GLU A 239 -13.21 27.05 -16.95
N HIS A 240 -13.32 26.45 -15.76
CA HIS A 240 -12.23 26.38 -14.79
C HIS A 240 -11.28 25.20 -15.03
N ALA A 241 -11.64 24.23 -15.87
CA ALA A 241 -10.75 23.14 -16.29
C ALA A 241 -9.99 23.50 -17.58
N ILE A 242 -8.77 24.01 -17.45
CA ILE A 242 -7.94 24.36 -18.62
C ILE A 242 -7.25 23.10 -19.16
N ILE A 243 -7.51 22.78 -20.43
CA ILE A 243 -6.93 21.63 -21.14
C ILE A 243 -6.20 22.14 -22.39
N PRO A 244 -4.91 22.49 -22.28
CA PRO A 244 -4.14 22.98 -23.44
C PRO A 244 -3.93 21.88 -24.49
N GLU A 245 -3.97 22.24 -25.77
CA GLU A 245 -3.84 21.30 -26.90
C GLU A 245 -2.53 20.51 -26.87
N ASN A 246 -1.41 21.15 -26.53
CA ASN A 246 -0.08 20.54 -26.47
C ASN A 246 0.43 20.33 -25.04
N SER A 247 -0.46 20.04 -24.09
CA SER A 247 -0.16 20.00 -22.65
C SER A 247 0.99 19.05 -22.24
N HIS A 248 1.30 18.03 -23.05
CA HIS A 248 2.44 17.12 -22.83
C HIS A 248 3.81 17.72 -23.20
N LEU A 249 3.85 18.81 -23.97
CA LEU A 249 5.06 19.46 -24.50
C LEU A 249 5.46 20.75 -23.75
N PHE A 250 4.73 21.12 -22.69
CA PHE A 250 4.89 22.44 -22.03
C PHE A 250 6.31 22.70 -21.52
N ALA A 251 6.99 21.70 -20.95
CA ALA A 251 8.38 21.84 -20.53
C ALA A 251 9.33 22.14 -21.71
N ALA A 252 9.19 21.42 -22.83
CA ALA A 252 10.00 21.67 -24.03
C ALA A 252 9.67 23.02 -24.67
N MET A 253 8.39 23.34 -24.85
CA MET A 253 7.94 24.63 -25.39
C MET A 253 8.43 25.80 -24.51
N GLY A 254 8.28 25.67 -23.19
CA GLY A 254 8.82 26.59 -22.21
C GLY A 254 10.32 26.79 -22.31
N SER A 255 11.05 25.69 -22.52
CA SER A 255 12.50 25.73 -22.75
C SER A 255 12.84 26.53 -24.00
N ALA A 256 12.12 26.32 -25.10
CA ALA A 256 12.29 27.08 -26.35
C ALA A 256 12.00 28.58 -26.15
N LEU A 257 10.98 28.92 -25.35
CA LEU A 257 10.61 30.31 -25.01
C LEU A 257 11.64 31.02 -24.11
N ASN A 258 12.46 30.25 -23.38
CA ASN A 258 13.52 30.78 -22.51
C ASN A 258 14.88 30.91 -23.23
N ALA A 259 14.94 30.67 -24.54
CA ALA A 259 16.12 30.95 -25.34
C ALA A 259 16.43 32.45 -25.38
N LYS A 260 17.67 32.82 -25.07
CA LYS A 260 18.15 34.20 -25.11
C LYS A 260 18.99 34.45 -26.36
N GLU A 261 19.11 35.71 -26.79
CA GLU A 261 19.93 36.08 -27.94
C GLU A 261 21.42 35.74 -27.77
N GLU A 262 21.90 35.76 -26.52
CA GLU A 262 23.26 35.41 -26.11
C GLU A 262 23.53 33.90 -26.08
N ASN A 263 22.50 33.05 -26.27
CA ASN A 263 22.68 31.61 -26.30
C ASN A 263 23.42 31.16 -27.56
N PRO A 264 24.26 30.10 -27.46
CA PRO A 264 24.99 29.57 -28.61
C PRO A 264 24.03 29.08 -29.71
N GLU A 265 24.39 29.37 -30.96
CA GLU A 265 23.69 28.89 -32.14
C GLU A 265 24.32 27.59 -32.64
N PHE A 266 23.47 26.64 -33.01
CA PHE A 266 23.89 25.39 -33.61
C PHE A 266 23.01 25.08 -34.82
N SER A 267 23.62 24.58 -35.89
CA SER A 267 22.86 23.92 -36.96
C SER A 267 22.26 22.61 -36.42
N LEU A 268 21.05 22.31 -36.84
CA LEU A 268 20.35 21.07 -36.48
C LEU A 268 21.17 19.82 -36.84
N ALA A 269 21.84 19.81 -38.01
CA ALA A 269 22.72 18.72 -38.42
C ALA A 269 23.91 18.49 -37.46
N PHE A 270 24.53 19.57 -36.96
CA PHE A 270 25.64 19.50 -36.01
C PHE A 270 25.22 18.86 -34.67
N LEU A 271 24.06 19.26 -34.13
CA LEU A 271 23.56 18.70 -32.87
C LEU A 271 23.30 17.20 -32.98
N ARG A 272 22.67 16.77 -34.07
CA ARG A 272 22.46 15.36 -34.38
C ARG A 272 23.79 14.60 -34.44
N ASP A 273 24.74 15.07 -35.24
CA ASP A 273 26.01 14.36 -35.44
C ASP A 273 26.79 14.24 -34.13
N LYS A 274 26.80 15.31 -33.33
CA LYS A 274 27.46 15.30 -32.01
C LYS A 274 26.86 14.26 -31.06
N LEU A 275 25.54 14.05 -31.08
CA LEU A 275 24.86 13.04 -30.27
C LEU A 275 25.10 11.62 -30.79
N ARG A 276 25.12 11.40 -32.11
CA ARG A 276 25.39 10.07 -32.71
C ARG A 276 26.81 9.56 -32.46
N HIS A 277 27.80 10.45 -32.32
CA HIS A 277 29.19 10.08 -32.03
C HIS A 277 29.48 9.74 -30.55
N GLY A 278 28.48 9.90 -29.67
CA GLY A 278 28.54 9.51 -28.26
C GLY A 278 29.33 10.47 -27.36
N VAL A 279 28.63 11.06 -26.38
CA VAL A 279 29.24 11.89 -25.34
C VAL A 279 29.73 10.98 -24.20
N LYS A 280 31.06 10.83 -24.05
CA LYS A 280 31.66 10.04 -22.96
C LYS A 280 31.40 10.69 -21.59
N MET A 281 30.66 10.00 -20.73
CA MET A 281 30.45 10.39 -19.34
C MET A 281 31.30 9.50 -18.42
N LYS A 282 32.02 10.08 -17.44
CA LYS A 282 32.81 9.33 -16.47
C LYS A 282 32.02 9.18 -15.16
N PHE A 283 31.95 7.97 -14.63
CA PHE A 283 31.36 7.70 -13.31
C PHE A 283 32.11 6.57 -12.58
N GLU A 284 32.18 6.66 -11.25
CA GLU A 284 32.69 5.60 -10.37
C GLU A 284 31.53 4.78 -9.81
N VAL A 285 31.56 3.46 -9.96
CA VAL A 285 30.49 2.54 -9.54
C VAL A 285 31.05 1.56 -8.50
N ALA A 286 30.40 1.47 -7.34
CA ALA A 286 30.71 0.44 -6.33
C ALA A 286 30.39 -0.97 -6.88
N ARG A 287 31.32 -1.91 -6.69
CA ARG A 287 31.27 -3.28 -7.23
C ARG A 287 31.16 -4.33 -6.11
N MET A 288 30.67 -5.52 -6.44
CA MET A 288 30.54 -6.69 -5.56
C MET A 288 31.32 -7.90 -6.11
N ASP A 289 31.42 -8.95 -5.29
CA ASP A 289 32.08 -10.19 -5.68
C ASP A 289 31.25 -10.99 -6.71
N PRO A 290 31.90 -11.64 -7.70
CA PRO A 290 31.26 -12.57 -8.63
C PRO A 290 30.49 -13.69 -7.91
N LEU A 291 29.37 -14.12 -8.49
CA LEU A 291 28.55 -15.22 -7.93
C LEU A 291 29.33 -16.54 -7.92
N PHE A 292 29.98 -16.85 -9.03
CA PHE A 292 30.90 -17.96 -9.22
C PHE A 292 32.26 -17.40 -9.68
N ALA A 293 33.35 -17.87 -9.07
CA ALA A 293 34.69 -17.42 -9.47
C ALA A 293 35.17 -18.16 -10.73
N THR A 294 34.74 -19.41 -10.89
CA THR A 294 35.12 -20.29 -12.01
C THR A 294 33.92 -21.08 -12.52
N LYS A 295 34.09 -21.76 -13.66
CA LYS A 295 33.07 -22.66 -14.19
C LYS A 295 32.98 -23.95 -13.38
N GLU A 296 34.11 -24.41 -12.85
CA GLU A 296 34.21 -25.55 -11.93
C GLU A 296 33.39 -25.31 -10.66
N ASP A 297 33.45 -24.10 -10.07
CA ASP A 297 32.61 -23.73 -8.91
C ASP A 297 31.12 -23.91 -9.20
N TYR A 298 30.68 -23.58 -10.42
CA TYR A 298 29.29 -23.72 -10.83
C TYR A 298 28.90 -25.20 -11.03
N GLU A 299 29.79 -26.02 -11.59
CA GLU A 299 29.56 -27.45 -11.76
C GLU A 299 29.44 -28.18 -10.41
N ASP A 300 30.27 -27.84 -9.43
CA ASP A 300 30.19 -28.37 -8.06
C ASP A 300 28.88 -27.95 -7.36
N PHE A 301 28.47 -26.70 -7.54
CA PHE A 301 27.17 -26.20 -7.08
C PHE A 301 26.02 -27.01 -7.66
N LEU A 302 25.99 -27.25 -8.98
CA LEU A 302 24.94 -28.05 -9.63
C LEU A 302 24.94 -29.49 -9.13
N LYS A 303 26.11 -30.10 -8.94
CA LYS A 303 26.24 -31.47 -8.43
C LYS A 303 25.68 -31.61 -7.03
N ARG A 304 25.92 -30.63 -6.13
CA ARG A 304 25.32 -30.61 -4.79
C ARG A 304 23.80 -30.46 -4.87
N GLN A 305 23.30 -29.48 -5.62
CA GLN A 305 21.85 -29.21 -5.71
C GLN A 305 21.06 -30.36 -6.36
N SER A 306 21.71 -31.16 -7.22
CA SER A 306 21.08 -32.33 -7.85
C SER A 306 20.69 -33.47 -6.88
N ARG A 307 21.10 -33.40 -5.61
CA ARG A 307 20.81 -34.42 -4.58
C ARG A 307 19.41 -34.29 -3.97
N TYR A 308 18.84 -33.10 -3.97
CA TYR A 308 17.57 -32.80 -3.30
C TYR A 308 16.38 -33.00 -4.25
N LYS A 309 16.19 -34.24 -4.70
CA LYS A 309 15.12 -34.61 -5.64
C LYS A 309 13.95 -35.29 -4.93
N VAL A 310 12.74 -34.88 -5.28
CA VAL A 310 11.55 -35.62 -4.87
C VAL A 310 11.54 -36.99 -5.54
N LYS A 311 11.09 -38.01 -4.81
CA LYS A 311 10.86 -39.32 -5.42
C LYS A 311 9.64 -39.21 -6.32
N THR A 312 9.81 -39.55 -7.59
CA THR A 312 8.74 -39.51 -8.61
C THR A 312 8.32 -40.92 -9.02
N ALA A 313 7.05 -41.11 -9.35
CA ALA A 313 6.57 -42.31 -10.02
C ALA A 313 5.75 -41.94 -11.27
N ASP A 314 5.75 -42.82 -12.27
CA ASP A 314 5.03 -42.57 -13.52
C ASP A 314 3.51 -42.64 -13.30
N PHE A 315 2.84 -41.49 -13.46
CA PHE A 315 1.41 -41.38 -13.24
C PHE A 315 0.59 -42.25 -14.18
N SER A 316 1.04 -42.44 -15.43
CA SER A 316 0.28 -43.15 -16.46
C SER A 316 0.17 -44.67 -16.20
N THR A 317 1.08 -45.21 -15.38
CA THR A 317 1.15 -46.63 -15.04
C THR A 317 0.82 -46.90 -13.56
N TYR A 318 0.50 -45.86 -12.78
CA TYR A 318 0.21 -45.99 -11.36
C TYR A 318 -1.10 -46.74 -11.07
N SER A 319 -1.14 -47.47 -9.95
CA SER A 319 -2.31 -48.18 -9.45
C SER A 319 -2.44 -47.96 -7.95
N GLY A 320 -3.60 -47.50 -7.50
CA GLY A 320 -3.86 -47.25 -6.07
C GLY A 320 -4.54 -45.92 -5.79
N ASN A 321 -4.49 -45.52 -4.52
CA ASN A 321 -5.04 -44.24 -4.08
C ASN A 321 -4.04 -43.10 -4.39
N CYS A 322 -4.59 -41.94 -4.74
CA CYS A 322 -3.84 -40.70 -4.99
C CYS A 322 -4.44 -39.55 -4.17
N PHE A 323 -3.61 -38.56 -3.88
CA PHE A 323 -3.99 -37.39 -3.10
C PHE A 323 -3.67 -36.12 -3.88
N LEU A 324 -4.63 -35.19 -3.93
CA LEU A 324 -4.53 -33.96 -4.71
C LEU A 324 -4.29 -32.74 -3.81
N GLY A 325 -3.26 -31.98 -4.10
CA GLY A 325 -3.05 -30.65 -3.52
C GLY A 325 -3.19 -29.56 -4.58
N ILE A 326 -3.89 -28.47 -4.26
CA ILE A 326 -4.02 -27.28 -5.11
C ILE A 326 -3.55 -26.07 -4.33
N ASP A 327 -2.49 -25.41 -4.79
CA ASP A 327 -2.06 -24.10 -4.30
C ASP A 327 -2.59 -23.01 -5.25
N ALA A 328 -3.64 -22.33 -4.81
CA ALA A 328 -4.20 -21.18 -5.51
C ALA A 328 -3.56 -19.90 -4.98
N GLY A 329 -2.32 -19.65 -5.42
CA GLY A 329 -1.58 -18.43 -5.09
C GLY A 329 -2.18 -17.18 -5.75
N SER A 330 -1.65 -16.02 -5.35
CA SER A 330 -2.06 -14.70 -5.85
C SER A 330 -1.96 -14.56 -7.37
N THR A 331 -0.92 -15.12 -7.98
CA THR A 331 -0.58 -14.99 -9.41
C THR A 331 -0.58 -16.30 -10.19
N THR A 332 -0.41 -17.42 -9.49
CA THR A 332 -0.18 -18.73 -10.12
C THR A 332 -1.02 -19.76 -9.41
N THR A 333 -1.54 -20.72 -10.16
CA THR A 333 -2.18 -21.91 -9.61
C THR A 333 -1.25 -23.10 -9.84
N LYS A 334 -0.98 -23.85 -8.77
CA LYS A 334 -0.20 -25.08 -8.83
C LYS A 334 -1.04 -26.25 -8.37
N ALA A 335 -0.79 -27.42 -8.93
CA ALA A 335 -1.38 -28.66 -8.43
C ALA A 335 -0.32 -29.75 -8.35
N ALA A 336 -0.44 -30.62 -7.35
CA ALA A 336 0.39 -31.81 -7.19
C ALA A 336 -0.49 -33.02 -6.90
N VAL A 337 -0.16 -34.16 -7.49
CA VAL A 337 -0.76 -35.45 -7.16
C VAL A 337 0.31 -36.33 -6.57
N VAL A 338 0.06 -36.89 -5.39
CA VAL A 338 1.00 -37.78 -4.70
C VAL A 338 0.40 -39.17 -4.49
N SER A 339 1.27 -40.18 -4.47
CA SER A 339 0.94 -41.57 -4.15
C SER A 339 0.74 -41.79 -2.64
N GLU A 340 0.34 -43.01 -2.26
CA GLU A 340 0.24 -43.44 -0.86
C GLU A 340 1.59 -43.37 -0.11
N ASN A 341 2.72 -43.47 -0.83
CA ASN A 341 4.05 -43.35 -0.25
C ASN A 341 4.56 -41.90 -0.21
N GLY A 342 3.80 -40.93 -0.75
CA GLY A 342 4.25 -39.55 -0.92
C GLY A 342 5.10 -39.30 -2.17
N ASP A 343 5.29 -40.30 -3.04
CA ASP A 343 5.97 -40.08 -4.32
C ASP A 343 5.14 -39.13 -5.19
N LEU A 344 5.80 -38.14 -5.83
CA LEU A 344 5.15 -37.21 -6.75
C LEU A 344 4.79 -37.92 -8.06
N LEU A 345 3.50 -37.95 -8.38
CA LEU A 345 2.97 -38.56 -9.59
C LEU A 345 2.81 -37.52 -10.70
N TYR A 346 2.28 -36.35 -10.35
CA TYR A 346 1.99 -35.31 -11.33
C TYR A 346 2.15 -33.93 -10.71
N SER A 347 2.58 -32.97 -11.52
CA SER A 347 2.70 -31.56 -11.16
C SER A 347 2.13 -30.66 -12.26
N PHE A 348 1.49 -29.57 -11.85
CA PHE A 348 1.02 -28.50 -12.71
C PHE A 348 1.46 -27.16 -12.11
N TYR A 349 1.90 -26.24 -12.97
CA TYR A 349 2.25 -24.87 -12.61
C TYR A 349 1.84 -23.97 -13.77
N ASP A 350 0.95 -23.02 -13.53
CA ASP A 350 0.51 -22.07 -14.55
C ASP A 350 0.18 -20.71 -13.93
N ASN A 351 0.26 -19.65 -14.74
CA ASN A 351 -0.22 -18.34 -14.34
C ASN A 351 -1.75 -18.40 -14.32
N ASN A 352 -2.36 -17.88 -13.23
CA ASN A 352 -3.82 -17.93 -13.11
C ASN A 352 -4.52 -16.86 -13.95
N HIS A 353 -3.78 -15.84 -14.43
CA HIS A 353 -4.27 -14.70 -15.20
C HIS A 353 -5.48 -13.98 -14.58
N GLY A 354 -5.59 -13.98 -13.25
CA GLY A 354 -6.74 -13.43 -12.51
C GLY A 354 -7.94 -14.37 -12.42
N ASP A 355 -7.83 -15.60 -12.93
CA ASP A 355 -8.85 -16.65 -12.83
C ASP A 355 -8.29 -17.92 -12.16
N PRO A 356 -8.10 -17.90 -10.83
CA PRO A 356 -7.59 -19.04 -10.07
C PRO A 356 -8.53 -20.26 -10.15
N LEU A 357 -9.84 -20.05 -10.20
CA LEU A 357 -10.81 -21.15 -10.29
C LEU A 357 -10.77 -21.83 -11.66
N GLY A 358 -10.81 -21.07 -12.76
CA GLY A 358 -10.71 -21.63 -14.10
C GLY A 358 -9.38 -22.35 -14.32
N THR A 359 -8.28 -21.81 -13.79
CA THR A 359 -6.96 -22.46 -13.86
C THR A 359 -6.91 -23.75 -13.05
N SER A 360 -7.52 -23.78 -11.86
CA SER A 360 -7.67 -25.01 -11.06
C SER A 360 -8.48 -26.08 -11.81
N ILE A 361 -9.56 -25.69 -12.49
CA ILE A 361 -10.37 -26.60 -13.32
C ILE A 361 -9.54 -27.14 -14.50
N ARG A 362 -8.70 -26.33 -15.15
CA ARG A 362 -7.78 -26.80 -16.20
C ARG A 362 -6.78 -27.82 -15.67
N ALA A 363 -6.18 -27.56 -14.51
CA ALA A 363 -5.25 -28.48 -13.87
C ALA A 363 -5.90 -29.84 -13.58
N ILE A 364 -7.11 -29.84 -13.01
CA ILE A 364 -7.88 -31.06 -12.72
C ILE A 364 -8.23 -31.81 -14.01
N LYS A 365 -8.65 -31.09 -15.07
CA LYS A 365 -8.92 -31.70 -16.38
C LYS A 365 -7.70 -32.41 -16.95
N ASP A 366 -6.52 -31.79 -16.87
CA ASP A 366 -5.28 -32.42 -17.34
C ASP A 366 -4.92 -33.67 -16.50
N ILE A 367 -5.04 -33.57 -15.17
CA ILE A 367 -4.85 -34.70 -14.25
C ILE A 367 -5.74 -35.89 -14.64
N TYR A 368 -7.05 -35.68 -14.78
CA TYR A 368 -7.99 -36.76 -15.12
C TYR A 368 -7.78 -37.30 -16.54
N SER A 369 -7.26 -36.49 -17.48
CA SER A 369 -6.96 -36.96 -18.83
C SER A 369 -5.76 -37.92 -18.89
N ARG A 370 -4.87 -37.84 -17.90
CA ARG A 370 -3.64 -38.65 -17.79
C ARG A 370 -3.75 -39.76 -16.76
N MET A 371 -4.74 -39.69 -15.86
CA MET A 371 -4.91 -40.65 -14.78
C MET A 371 -5.38 -42.01 -15.33
N PRO A 372 -4.67 -43.12 -15.04
CA PRO A 372 -5.09 -44.44 -15.46
C PRO A 372 -6.33 -44.89 -14.67
N GLN A 373 -7.11 -45.81 -15.23
CA GLN A 373 -8.32 -46.36 -14.57
C GLN A 373 -8.01 -47.09 -13.26
N THR A 374 -6.77 -47.50 -13.07
CA THR A 374 -6.25 -48.17 -11.86
C THR A 374 -5.93 -47.19 -10.72
N ALA A 375 -5.96 -45.88 -10.98
CA ALA A 375 -5.70 -44.83 -10.00
C ALA A 375 -6.98 -44.05 -9.66
N ARG A 376 -7.11 -43.61 -8.41
CA ARG A 376 -8.23 -42.76 -7.98
C ARG A 376 -7.78 -41.70 -6.98
N ILE A 377 -8.27 -40.47 -7.16
CA ILE A 377 -8.11 -39.41 -6.15
C ILE A 377 -9.09 -39.69 -5.02
N VAL A 378 -8.57 -39.94 -3.81
CA VAL A 378 -9.39 -40.27 -2.63
C VAL A 378 -9.53 -39.13 -1.64
N ARG A 379 -8.67 -38.11 -1.74
CA ARG A 379 -8.73 -36.91 -0.91
C ARG A 379 -8.01 -35.74 -1.57
N SER A 380 -8.44 -34.54 -1.25
CA SER A 380 -7.99 -33.28 -1.83
C SER A 380 -7.86 -32.17 -0.79
N CYS A 381 -6.86 -31.31 -0.95
CA CYS A 381 -6.63 -30.15 -0.09
C CYS A 381 -6.28 -28.93 -0.93
N SER A 382 -6.88 -27.78 -0.65
CA SER A 382 -6.44 -26.50 -1.21
C SER A 382 -5.65 -25.66 -0.21
N THR A 383 -4.77 -24.82 -0.74
CA THR A 383 -4.01 -23.83 0.02
C THR A 383 -3.78 -22.55 -0.81
N GLY A 384 -3.07 -21.57 -0.25
CA GLY A 384 -2.80 -20.26 -0.84
C GLY A 384 -3.97 -19.28 -0.74
N TYR A 385 -3.82 -18.08 -1.31
CA TYR A 385 -4.83 -17.00 -1.28
C TYR A 385 -6.24 -17.42 -1.71
N GLY A 386 -6.35 -18.30 -2.71
CA GLY A 386 -7.62 -18.78 -3.25
C GLY A 386 -8.20 -19.98 -2.49
N GLU A 387 -7.59 -20.44 -1.41
CA GLU A 387 -7.93 -21.68 -0.68
C GLU A 387 -9.43 -21.83 -0.45
N GLN A 388 -10.05 -20.86 0.22
CA GLN A 388 -11.48 -20.93 0.56
C GLN A 388 -12.38 -20.95 -0.69
N LEU A 389 -12.04 -20.17 -1.73
CA LEU A 389 -12.81 -20.12 -2.98
C LEU A 389 -12.73 -21.47 -3.70
N ILE A 390 -11.54 -22.04 -3.85
CA ILE A 390 -11.33 -23.32 -4.55
C ILE A 390 -12.00 -24.46 -3.77
N LYS A 391 -11.84 -24.50 -2.44
CA LYS A 391 -12.53 -25.45 -1.57
C LYS A 391 -14.04 -25.36 -1.74
N ALA A 392 -14.62 -24.16 -1.67
CA ALA A 392 -16.07 -23.98 -1.80
C ALA A 392 -16.58 -24.32 -3.21
N ALA A 393 -15.87 -23.91 -4.26
CA ALA A 393 -16.28 -24.12 -5.65
C ALA A 393 -16.29 -25.61 -6.02
N LEU A 394 -15.18 -26.30 -5.70
CA LEU A 394 -14.93 -27.70 -6.08
C LEU A 394 -15.34 -28.72 -5.00
N ILE A 395 -15.75 -28.25 -3.82
CA ILE A 395 -16.08 -29.05 -2.62
C ILE A 395 -14.90 -29.93 -2.21
N LEU A 396 -13.68 -29.36 -2.21
CA LEU A 396 -12.50 -30.08 -1.77
C LEU A 396 -12.66 -30.52 -0.32
N ASP A 397 -12.04 -31.65 0.02
CA ASP A 397 -12.18 -32.27 1.35
C ASP A 397 -11.65 -31.34 2.44
N GLU A 398 -10.55 -30.66 2.13
CA GLU A 398 -9.82 -29.85 3.10
C GLU A 398 -9.35 -28.52 2.50
N GLY A 399 -9.09 -27.60 3.41
CA GLY A 399 -8.41 -26.34 3.11
C GLY A 399 -7.44 -26.08 4.25
N GLU A 400 -6.24 -25.64 3.91
CA GLU A 400 -5.16 -25.51 4.88
C GLU A 400 -4.37 -24.22 4.63
N VAL A 401 -3.89 -23.60 5.71
CA VAL A 401 -3.08 -22.39 5.61
C VAL A 401 -1.75 -22.73 4.95
N GLU A 402 -1.34 -21.91 3.98
CA GLU A 402 -0.16 -22.16 3.15
C GLU A 402 1.12 -22.36 3.92
N THR A 403 1.29 -21.69 5.07
CA THR A 403 2.44 -21.86 5.95
C THR A 403 2.62 -23.32 6.36
N ILE A 404 1.51 -24.00 6.70
CA ILE A 404 1.52 -25.41 7.13
C ILE A 404 1.78 -26.32 5.93
N ALA A 405 1.20 -26.03 4.77
CA ALA A 405 1.47 -26.78 3.55
C ALA A 405 2.95 -26.70 3.15
N HIS A 406 3.52 -25.49 3.08
CA HIS A 406 4.94 -25.27 2.78
C HIS A 406 5.88 -25.90 3.81
N TYR A 407 5.53 -25.85 5.10
CA TYR A 407 6.27 -26.56 6.16
C TYR A 407 6.23 -28.08 5.98
N THR A 408 5.05 -28.64 5.75
CA THR A 408 4.88 -30.09 5.52
C THR A 408 5.73 -30.56 4.33
N ALA A 409 5.77 -29.77 3.26
CA ALA A 409 6.63 -30.04 2.13
C ALA A 409 8.12 -29.92 2.48
N ALA A 410 8.54 -28.90 3.24
CA ALA A 410 9.95 -28.73 3.64
C ALA A 410 10.44 -29.89 4.51
N ALA A 411 9.66 -30.26 5.53
CA ALA A 411 9.95 -31.33 6.47
C ALA A 411 10.07 -32.70 5.78
N PHE A 412 9.46 -32.88 4.61
CA PHE A 412 9.63 -34.06 3.78
C PHE A 412 11.05 -34.19 3.19
N PHE A 413 11.71 -33.07 2.87
CA PHE A 413 13.08 -33.05 2.34
C PHE A 413 14.14 -32.98 3.45
N ASP A 414 13.84 -32.25 4.52
CA ASP A 414 14.71 -32.11 5.69
C ASP A 414 13.85 -32.07 6.98
N PRO A 415 13.75 -33.19 7.72
CA PRO A 415 13.00 -33.24 8.98
C PRO A 415 13.52 -32.28 10.07
N ASP A 416 14.78 -31.86 9.95
CA ASP A 416 15.47 -30.96 10.88
C ASP A 416 15.46 -29.51 10.38
N VAL A 417 14.57 -29.15 9.44
CA VAL A 417 14.45 -27.78 8.89
C VAL A 417 14.29 -26.74 10.00
N ASP A 418 15.23 -25.78 10.05
CA ASP A 418 15.22 -24.64 10.98
C ASP A 418 14.44 -23.47 10.38
N CYS A 419 14.54 -23.30 9.06
CA CYS A 419 13.96 -22.17 8.36
C CYS A 419 13.57 -22.51 6.92
N ILE A 420 12.42 -21.96 6.52
CA ILE A 420 11.93 -22.00 5.15
C ILE A 420 11.92 -20.58 4.62
N LEU A 421 12.62 -20.36 3.51
CA LEU A 421 12.60 -19.11 2.78
C LEU A 421 11.90 -19.33 1.43
N ASP A 422 10.62 -18.95 1.35
CA ASP A 422 9.83 -18.99 0.13
C ASP A 422 9.86 -17.62 -0.56
N ILE A 423 10.39 -17.53 -1.77
CA ILE A 423 10.35 -16.31 -2.58
C ILE A 423 9.53 -16.59 -3.84
N GLY A 424 8.27 -16.17 -3.79
CA GLY A 424 7.35 -16.20 -4.92
C GLY A 424 7.59 -15.06 -5.91
N GLY A 425 6.67 -14.97 -6.87
CA GLY A 425 6.68 -13.88 -7.85
C GLY A 425 6.36 -12.52 -7.19
N GLN A 426 5.38 -12.47 -6.30
CA GLN A 426 4.91 -11.22 -5.69
C GLN A 426 5.09 -11.13 -4.18
N ASP A 427 5.18 -12.27 -3.49
CA ASP A 427 5.34 -12.35 -2.05
C ASP A 427 6.62 -13.10 -1.66
N MET A 428 7.02 -12.92 -0.40
CA MET A 428 8.05 -13.74 0.22
C MET A 428 7.67 -14.08 1.66
N LYS A 429 8.11 -15.26 2.09
CA LYS A 429 7.77 -15.84 3.39
C LYS A 429 9.02 -16.41 4.02
N CYS A 430 9.26 -16.04 5.27
CA CYS A 430 10.27 -16.65 6.12
C CYS A 430 9.56 -17.33 7.27
N ILE A 431 9.62 -18.66 7.30
CA ILE A 431 9.02 -19.49 8.34
C ILE A 431 10.16 -20.01 9.19
N LYS A 432 10.19 -19.65 10.49
CA LYS A 432 11.13 -20.23 11.44
C LYS A 432 10.46 -21.37 12.18
N ILE A 433 11.17 -22.49 12.27
CA ILE A 433 10.71 -23.72 12.89
C ILE A 433 11.49 -23.92 14.19
N ARG A 434 10.79 -24.31 15.25
CA ARG A 434 11.38 -24.77 16.51
C ARG A 434 10.58 -25.95 17.02
N ASP A 435 11.27 -26.99 17.47
CA ASP A 435 10.66 -28.22 18.03
C ASP A 435 9.61 -28.84 17.07
N HIS A 436 9.91 -28.88 15.78
CA HIS A 436 9.02 -29.37 14.70
C HIS A 436 7.67 -28.64 14.61
N ALA A 437 7.59 -27.41 15.12
CA ALA A 437 6.44 -26.53 15.00
C ALA A 437 6.85 -25.16 14.44
N VAL A 438 5.90 -24.48 13.79
CA VAL A 438 6.10 -23.12 13.28
C VAL A 438 6.19 -22.17 14.48
N GLU A 439 7.38 -21.61 14.74
CA GLU A 439 7.61 -20.63 15.81
C GLU A 439 7.15 -19.24 15.38
N SER A 440 7.55 -18.83 14.18
CA SER A 440 7.22 -17.51 13.65
C SER A 440 7.15 -17.52 12.14
N VAL A 441 6.26 -16.70 11.62
CA VAL A 441 6.10 -16.47 10.19
C VAL A 441 6.27 -14.98 9.94
N GLN A 442 7.15 -14.65 9.01
CA GLN A 442 7.31 -13.29 8.51
C GLN A 442 6.88 -13.29 7.06
N LEU A 443 5.82 -12.54 6.79
CA LEU A 443 5.20 -12.43 5.47
C LEU A 443 5.42 -11.02 4.96
N ASN A 444 5.70 -10.92 3.67
CA ASN A 444 5.62 -9.66 2.97
C ASN A 444 4.89 -9.83 1.65
N GLU A 445 3.70 -9.27 1.65
CA GLU A 445 2.77 -9.24 0.53
C GLU A 445 2.81 -7.88 -0.19
N ALA A 446 3.52 -6.90 0.39
CA ALA A 446 3.43 -5.48 0.03
C ALA A 446 4.72 -4.87 -0.51
N CYS A 447 5.82 -5.62 -0.59
CA CYS A 447 7.07 -5.13 -1.15
C CYS A 447 7.63 -6.09 -2.21
N SER A 448 7.68 -5.65 -3.48
CA SER A 448 8.22 -6.43 -4.60
C SER A 448 9.75 -6.41 -4.69
N SER A 449 10.43 -5.61 -3.86
CA SER A 449 11.88 -5.36 -4.01
C SER A 449 12.77 -6.56 -3.71
N GLY A 450 12.21 -7.62 -3.13
CA GLY A 450 12.88 -8.91 -2.95
C GLY A 450 12.12 -10.09 -3.56
N CYS A 451 11.21 -9.86 -4.52
CA CYS A 451 10.41 -10.93 -5.13
C CYS A 451 10.81 -11.18 -6.60
N GLY A 452 10.49 -12.35 -7.14
CA GLY A 452 10.87 -12.74 -8.51
C GLY A 452 10.31 -11.82 -9.60
N SER A 453 9.12 -11.25 -9.41
CA SER A 453 8.51 -10.32 -10.37
C SER A 453 9.35 -9.07 -10.60
N PHE A 454 10.21 -8.68 -9.65
CA PHE A 454 11.11 -7.56 -9.87
C PHE A 454 12.16 -7.88 -10.93
N ILE A 455 12.80 -9.06 -10.85
CA ILE A 455 13.75 -9.54 -11.85
C ILE A 455 13.05 -9.70 -13.20
N GLU A 456 11.82 -10.23 -13.20
CA GLU A 456 11.02 -10.42 -14.42
C GLU A 456 10.67 -9.12 -15.14
N ASN A 457 10.07 -8.17 -14.41
CA ASN A 457 9.71 -6.87 -14.99
C ASN A 457 10.95 -6.13 -15.51
N PHE A 458 12.08 -6.26 -14.81
CA PHE A 458 13.32 -5.63 -15.22
C PHE A 458 13.92 -6.30 -16.48
N ALA A 459 13.97 -7.63 -16.53
CA ALA A 459 14.41 -8.38 -17.70
C ALA A 459 13.59 -8.01 -18.95
N GLN A 460 12.26 -7.97 -18.82
CA GLN A 460 11.35 -7.56 -19.89
C GLN A 460 11.62 -6.11 -20.35
N SER A 461 11.93 -5.19 -19.42
CA SER A 461 12.25 -3.80 -19.79
C SER A 461 13.54 -3.65 -20.63
N LEU A 462 14.37 -4.69 -20.64
CA LEU A 462 15.59 -4.79 -21.47
C LEU A 462 15.42 -5.73 -22.67
N ASP A 463 14.22 -6.22 -22.93
CA ASP A 463 13.90 -7.19 -23.99
C ASP A 463 14.58 -8.56 -23.80
N TYR A 464 14.73 -9.00 -22.53
CA TYR A 464 15.22 -10.34 -22.15
C TYR A 464 14.10 -11.21 -21.58
N SER A 465 14.20 -12.53 -21.80
CA SER A 465 13.49 -13.51 -20.99
C SER A 465 14.09 -13.58 -19.57
N VAL A 466 13.30 -13.92 -18.55
CA VAL A 466 13.82 -14.14 -17.18
C VAL A 466 14.92 -15.18 -17.15
N GLN A 467 14.77 -16.24 -17.94
CA GLN A 467 15.71 -17.37 -17.97
C GLN A 467 17.05 -16.95 -18.57
N ASP A 468 17.05 -16.15 -19.62
CA ASP A 468 18.28 -15.69 -20.25
C ASP A 468 18.93 -14.59 -19.41
N PHE A 469 18.13 -13.68 -18.84
CA PHE A 469 18.62 -12.68 -17.90
C PHE A 469 19.32 -13.31 -16.67
N ALA A 470 18.76 -14.40 -16.15
CA ALA A 470 19.36 -15.17 -15.05
C ALA A 470 20.70 -15.83 -15.43
N LYS A 471 20.84 -16.33 -16.68
CA LYS A 471 22.09 -16.93 -17.15
C LYS A 471 23.20 -15.89 -17.29
N GLU A 472 22.88 -14.69 -17.77
CA GLU A 472 23.84 -13.59 -17.90
C GLU A 472 24.48 -13.21 -16.56
N ALA A 473 23.77 -13.37 -15.44
CA ALA A 473 24.29 -13.07 -14.11
C ALA A 473 25.41 -14.01 -13.64
N LEU A 474 25.40 -15.28 -14.07
CA LEU A 474 26.21 -16.34 -13.45
C LEU A 474 27.71 -16.08 -13.52
N PHE A 475 28.16 -15.51 -14.63
CA PHE A 475 29.59 -15.28 -14.92
C PHE A 475 29.93 -13.79 -15.03
N ALA A 476 29.12 -12.92 -14.41
CA ALA A 476 29.41 -11.49 -14.36
C ALA A 476 30.74 -11.23 -13.61
N GLU A 477 31.69 -10.57 -14.27
CA GLU A 477 33.02 -10.30 -13.71
C GLU A 477 32.99 -9.19 -12.66
N HIS A 478 32.10 -8.20 -12.82
CA HIS A 478 32.06 -7.02 -11.98
C HIS A 478 30.64 -6.65 -11.53
N PRO A 479 29.92 -7.53 -10.80
CA PRO A 479 28.56 -7.24 -10.32
C PRO A 479 28.46 -5.88 -9.65
N ILE A 480 27.38 -5.15 -9.93
CA ILE A 480 27.20 -3.79 -9.39
C ILE A 480 26.48 -3.83 -8.06
N ASP A 481 26.97 -3.06 -7.08
CA ASP A 481 26.22 -2.86 -5.85
C ASP A 481 25.08 -1.86 -6.07
N LEU A 482 23.87 -2.40 -6.19
CA LEU A 482 22.66 -1.58 -6.26
C LEU A 482 22.11 -1.23 -4.85
N GLY A 483 22.69 -1.84 -3.81
CA GLY A 483 22.32 -1.67 -2.40
C GLY A 483 21.00 -2.35 -2.01
N THR A 484 20.52 -2.06 -0.79
CA THR A 484 19.16 -2.43 -0.35
C THR A 484 18.21 -1.26 -0.57
N ARG A 485 17.36 -1.35 -1.59
CA ARG A 485 16.45 -0.27 -2.00
C ARG A 485 15.10 -0.85 -2.41
N CYS A 486 14.04 -0.05 -2.28
CA CYS A 486 12.74 -0.38 -2.88
C CYS A 486 12.88 -0.47 -4.41
N THR A 487 12.05 -1.31 -5.06
CA THR A 487 12.02 -1.55 -6.51
C THR A 487 12.10 -0.28 -7.35
N VAL A 488 11.38 0.77 -6.95
CA VAL A 488 11.37 2.06 -7.67
C VAL A 488 12.78 2.68 -7.68
N PHE A 489 13.39 2.82 -6.50
CA PHE A 489 14.75 3.33 -6.38
C PHE A 489 15.79 2.40 -7.00
N MET A 490 15.52 1.10 -7.00
CA MET A 490 16.37 0.12 -7.64
C MET A 490 16.39 0.35 -9.15
N ASN A 491 15.23 0.54 -9.77
CA ASN A 491 15.14 0.90 -11.19
C ASN A 491 15.90 2.18 -11.50
N SER A 492 15.76 3.23 -10.69
CA SER A 492 16.53 4.47 -10.87
C SER A 492 18.04 4.23 -10.76
N ARG A 493 18.48 3.39 -9.80
CA ARG A 493 19.91 3.07 -9.64
C ARG A 493 20.41 2.20 -10.79
N VAL A 494 19.62 1.27 -11.30
CA VAL A 494 20.00 0.46 -12.46
C VAL A 494 20.08 1.31 -13.73
N LYS A 495 19.08 2.16 -13.99
CA LYS A 495 19.12 3.14 -15.10
C LYS A 495 20.36 4.03 -14.99
N GLN A 496 20.71 4.46 -13.78
CA GLN A 496 21.93 5.20 -13.53
C GLN A 496 23.16 4.33 -13.84
N ALA A 497 23.27 3.11 -13.32
CA ALA A 497 24.37 2.19 -13.62
C ALA A 497 24.54 1.94 -15.13
N GLN A 498 23.45 1.84 -15.89
CA GLN A 498 23.47 1.76 -17.35
C GLN A 498 24.08 3.02 -17.99
N LYS A 499 23.67 4.22 -17.54
CA LYS A 499 24.30 5.49 -17.96
C LYS A 499 25.79 5.55 -17.61
N GLU A 500 26.20 4.84 -16.56
CA GLU A 500 27.57 4.70 -16.08
C GLU A 500 28.38 3.62 -16.84
N GLY A 501 27.78 2.91 -17.79
CA GLY A 501 28.45 1.93 -18.66
C GLY A 501 28.44 0.49 -18.12
N ALA A 502 27.55 0.17 -17.19
CA ALA A 502 27.35 -1.19 -16.68
C ALA A 502 26.89 -2.19 -17.77
N SER A 503 27.46 -3.39 -17.77
CA SER A 503 26.98 -4.48 -18.62
C SER A 503 25.66 -5.07 -18.09
N VAL A 504 24.89 -5.74 -18.96
CA VAL A 504 23.65 -6.44 -18.55
C VAL A 504 23.96 -7.56 -17.55
N ALA A 505 25.07 -8.28 -17.74
CA ALA A 505 25.55 -9.30 -16.81
C ALA A 505 25.82 -8.74 -15.40
N ASP A 506 26.56 -7.62 -15.30
CA ASP A 506 26.88 -6.97 -14.02
C ASP A 506 25.62 -6.47 -13.30
N ILE A 507 24.65 -5.94 -14.06
CA ILE A 507 23.36 -5.50 -13.55
C ILE A 507 22.54 -6.70 -13.06
N SER A 508 22.47 -7.77 -13.84
CA SER A 508 21.69 -8.97 -13.51
C SER A 508 22.21 -9.63 -12.22
N ALA A 509 23.54 -9.78 -12.09
CA ALA A 509 24.17 -10.27 -10.87
C ALA A 509 23.94 -9.32 -9.68
N GLY A 510 24.07 -8.01 -9.88
CA GLY A 510 23.77 -7.01 -8.86
C GLY A 510 22.31 -7.07 -8.38
N LEU A 511 21.37 -7.30 -9.29
CA LEU A 511 19.95 -7.46 -8.97
C LEU A 511 19.67 -8.74 -8.17
N ALA A 512 20.31 -9.86 -8.52
CA ALA A 512 20.20 -11.11 -7.77
C ALA A 512 20.65 -10.93 -6.30
N TYR A 513 21.78 -10.26 -6.08
CA TYR A 513 22.24 -9.87 -4.74
C TYR A 513 21.23 -8.95 -4.03
N SER A 514 20.78 -7.90 -4.71
CA SER A 514 19.86 -6.92 -4.12
C SER A 514 18.51 -7.53 -3.73
N VAL A 515 17.96 -8.47 -4.51
CA VAL A 515 16.72 -9.19 -4.20
C VAL A 515 16.86 -9.92 -2.87
N ILE A 516 17.95 -10.68 -2.69
CA ILE A 516 18.22 -11.38 -1.43
C ILE A 516 18.49 -10.42 -0.27
N LYS A 517 19.34 -9.40 -0.46
CA LYS A 517 19.62 -8.41 0.61
C LYS A 517 18.35 -7.71 1.06
N ASN A 518 17.45 -7.38 0.12
CA ASN A 518 16.14 -6.80 0.44
C ASN A 518 15.25 -7.80 1.19
N ALA A 519 15.19 -9.05 0.75
CA ALA A 519 14.43 -10.10 1.43
C ALA A 519 14.90 -10.27 2.88
N LEU A 520 16.20 -10.43 3.11
CA LEU A 520 16.76 -10.68 4.44
C LEU A 520 16.68 -9.44 5.35
N TYR A 521 17.20 -8.30 4.90
CA TYR A 521 17.46 -7.17 5.81
C TYR A 521 16.31 -6.15 5.87
N LYS A 522 15.45 -6.08 4.86
CA LYS A 522 14.34 -5.11 4.83
C LYS A 522 13.01 -5.74 5.15
N VAL A 523 12.78 -6.94 4.64
CA VAL A 523 11.52 -7.64 4.79
C VAL A 523 11.51 -8.50 6.05
N ILE A 524 12.42 -9.47 6.11
CA ILE A 524 12.56 -10.40 7.25
C ILE A 524 13.16 -9.67 8.46
N LYS A 525 13.94 -8.61 8.20
CA LYS A 525 14.59 -7.76 9.22
C LYS A 525 15.49 -8.58 10.16
N VAL A 526 16.09 -9.66 9.65
CA VAL A 526 17.18 -10.33 10.38
C VAL A 526 18.34 -9.36 10.51
N SER A 527 18.95 -9.31 11.70
CA SER A 527 20.13 -8.48 11.92
C SER A 527 21.39 -9.17 11.39
N ASP A 528 21.39 -10.50 11.44
CA ASP A 528 22.37 -11.38 10.82
C ASP A 528 21.65 -12.56 10.13
N ALA A 529 22.08 -12.91 8.92
CA ALA A 529 21.53 -14.04 8.19
C ALA A 529 21.78 -15.40 8.88
N LYS A 530 22.77 -15.48 9.78
CA LYS A 530 23.00 -16.65 10.65
C LYS A 530 21.83 -16.96 11.59
N GLU A 531 20.95 -15.98 11.86
CA GLU A 531 19.72 -16.19 12.63
C GLU A 531 18.67 -17.06 11.93
N LEU A 532 18.90 -17.43 10.66
CA LEU A 532 18.04 -18.34 9.90
C LEU A 532 18.30 -19.81 10.24
N GLY A 533 19.31 -20.14 11.03
CA GLY A 533 19.66 -21.52 11.37
C GLY A 533 20.59 -22.15 10.33
N ARG A 534 20.74 -23.48 10.39
CA ARG A 534 21.67 -24.24 9.55
C ARG A 534 20.94 -25.03 8.47
N HIS A 535 19.76 -25.57 8.81
CA HIS A 535 18.91 -26.35 7.93
C HIS A 535 17.90 -25.45 7.23
N ILE A 536 18.35 -24.79 6.16
CA ILE A 536 17.53 -23.83 5.41
C ILE A 536 17.03 -24.45 4.11
N VAL A 537 15.70 -24.55 3.98
CA VAL A 537 15.03 -24.98 2.75
C VAL A 537 14.52 -23.75 2.02
N VAL A 538 14.98 -23.55 0.78
CA VAL A 538 14.50 -22.46 -0.08
C VAL A 538 13.42 -22.97 -1.04
N GLN A 539 12.35 -22.19 -1.19
CA GLN A 539 11.14 -22.55 -1.95
C GLN A 539 10.66 -21.39 -2.81
N GLY A 540 9.78 -21.65 -3.77
CA GLY A 540 9.22 -20.64 -4.66
C GLY A 540 9.93 -20.58 -6.00
N GLY A 541 9.21 -20.12 -7.03
CA GLY A 541 9.69 -20.10 -8.42
C GLY A 541 10.95 -19.25 -8.63
N THR A 542 11.20 -18.27 -7.77
CA THR A 542 12.38 -17.39 -7.86
C THR A 542 13.69 -18.16 -7.63
N PHE A 543 13.69 -19.21 -6.79
CA PHE A 543 14.90 -20.00 -6.53
C PHE A 543 15.26 -20.98 -7.64
N TYR A 544 14.42 -21.12 -8.69
CA TYR A 544 14.89 -21.75 -9.94
C TYR A 544 15.99 -20.93 -10.63
N ASN A 545 16.13 -19.65 -10.28
CA ASN A 545 17.25 -18.82 -10.70
C ASN A 545 18.50 -19.12 -9.85
N ASP A 546 19.48 -19.80 -10.44
CA ASP A 546 20.74 -20.14 -9.79
C ASP A 546 21.52 -18.90 -9.30
N ALA A 547 21.41 -17.76 -9.96
CA ALA A 547 22.04 -16.52 -9.52
C ALA A 547 21.44 -16.01 -8.20
N VAL A 548 20.12 -16.14 -8.03
CA VAL A 548 19.43 -15.78 -6.78
C VAL A 548 19.78 -16.76 -5.67
N LEU A 549 19.75 -18.06 -5.94
CA LEU A 549 20.15 -19.08 -4.96
C LEU A 549 21.61 -18.87 -4.52
N ARG A 550 22.52 -18.64 -5.46
CA ARG A 550 23.93 -18.40 -5.14
C ARG A 550 24.12 -17.10 -4.35
N SER A 551 23.38 -16.05 -4.70
CA SER A 551 23.38 -14.80 -3.93
C SER A 551 22.95 -15.03 -2.48
N PHE A 552 21.94 -15.87 -2.26
CA PHE A 552 21.49 -16.28 -0.93
C PHE A 552 22.60 -16.98 -0.15
N GLU A 553 23.21 -18.02 -0.72
CA GLU A 553 24.30 -18.76 -0.07
C GLU A 553 25.49 -17.86 0.29
N ARG A 554 25.85 -16.90 -0.58
CA ARG A 554 26.94 -15.95 -0.33
C ARG A 554 26.62 -14.98 0.81
N ILE A 555 25.39 -14.45 0.85
CA ILE A 555 24.98 -13.47 1.88
C ILE A 555 24.74 -14.16 3.23
N ALA A 556 24.11 -15.33 3.21
CA ALA A 556 23.79 -16.10 4.41
C ALA A 556 24.94 -16.95 4.93
N ASP A 557 26.03 -17.07 4.16
CA ASP A 557 27.20 -17.90 4.46
C ASP A 557 26.79 -19.34 4.80
N CYS A 558 25.93 -19.92 3.95
CA CYS A 558 25.34 -21.23 4.16
C CYS A 558 25.15 -22.00 2.84
N GLU A 559 24.95 -23.31 2.95
CA GLU A 559 24.58 -24.17 1.84
C GLU A 559 23.08 -24.49 1.93
N ALA A 560 22.27 -23.82 1.12
CA ALA A 560 20.82 -23.95 1.18
C ALA A 560 20.33 -25.20 0.42
N ILE A 561 19.26 -25.80 0.91
CA ILE A 561 18.56 -26.92 0.27
C ILE A 561 17.51 -26.34 -0.67
N ARG A 562 17.70 -26.50 -1.99
CA ARG A 562 16.66 -26.23 -3.00
C ARG A 562 16.09 -27.56 -3.51
N PRO A 563 14.85 -27.92 -3.13
CA PRO A 563 14.15 -29.03 -3.77
C PRO A 563 14.00 -28.81 -5.28
N ASP A 564 14.09 -29.88 -6.08
CA ASP A 564 13.86 -29.82 -7.53
C ASP A 564 12.44 -29.38 -7.92
N ILE A 565 11.51 -29.44 -6.97
CA ILE A 565 10.12 -28.99 -7.06
C ILE A 565 9.83 -27.68 -6.30
N ALA A 566 10.84 -26.85 -6.05
CA ALA A 566 10.73 -25.62 -5.26
C ALA A 566 9.52 -24.73 -5.62
N GLY A 567 9.11 -24.68 -6.89
CA GLY A 567 7.97 -23.86 -7.35
C GLY A 567 6.57 -24.40 -7.04
N ILE A 568 6.42 -25.65 -6.59
CA ILE A 568 5.12 -26.28 -6.30
C ILE A 568 5.00 -26.79 -4.84
N MET A 569 5.88 -26.34 -3.95
CA MET A 569 5.97 -26.84 -2.57
C MET A 569 4.65 -26.71 -1.79
N GLY A 570 3.90 -25.62 -1.96
CA GLY A 570 2.57 -25.46 -1.35
C GLY A 570 1.57 -26.52 -1.83
N ALA A 571 1.47 -26.77 -3.14
CA ALA A 571 0.59 -27.80 -3.67
C ALA A 571 1.03 -29.22 -3.25
N PHE A 572 2.33 -29.48 -3.25
CA PHE A 572 2.88 -30.77 -2.78
C PHE A 572 2.58 -31.00 -1.29
N GLY A 573 2.79 -29.99 -0.46
CA GLY A 573 2.47 -30.03 0.96
C GLY A 573 0.99 -30.25 1.24
N ALA A 574 0.11 -29.55 0.52
CA ALA A 574 -1.34 -29.77 0.62
C ALA A 574 -1.72 -31.22 0.24
N ALA A 575 -1.08 -31.79 -0.77
CA ALA A 575 -1.30 -33.19 -1.17
C ALA A 575 -0.83 -34.18 -0.08
N LEU A 576 0.31 -33.90 0.59
CA LEU A 576 0.79 -34.68 1.73
C LEU A 576 -0.16 -34.59 2.94
N ILE A 577 -0.70 -33.41 3.23
CA ILE A 577 -1.68 -33.22 4.30
C ILE A 577 -2.97 -34.01 4.00
N ALA A 578 -3.45 -33.95 2.76
CA ALA A 578 -4.58 -34.76 2.31
C ALA A 578 -4.30 -36.27 2.46
N ARG A 579 -3.06 -36.72 2.20
CA ARG A 579 -2.65 -38.11 2.44
C ARG A 579 -2.67 -38.47 3.92
N ASP A 580 -2.06 -37.63 4.77
CA ASP A 580 -1.85 -37.94 6.18
C ASP A 580 -3.16 -37.90 6.99
N ARG A 581 -4.15 -37.14 6.54
CA ARG A 581 -5.50 -37.06 7.16
C ARG A 581 -6.52 -38.02 6.56
N TYR A 582 -6.13 -38.84 5.58
CA TYR A 582 -7.02 -39.83 4.99
C TYR A 582 -7.17 -41.06 5.88
N GLU A 583 -8.39 -41.35 6.34
CA GLU A 583 -8.69 -42.52 7.18
C GLU A 583 -9.66 -43.50 6.48
N GLY A 584 -9.75 -43.43 5.14
CA GLY A 584 -10.65 -44.28 4.35
C GLY A 584 -12.03 -43.68 4.06
N GLN A 585 -12.26 -42.39 4.35
CA GLN A 585 -13.52 -41.71 4.02
C GLN A 585 -13.68 -41.54 2.48
N GLU A 586 -14.92 -41.38 1.99
CA GLU A 586 -15.13 -40.97 0.60
C GLU A 586 -14.86 -39.47 0.42
N THR A 587 -14.31 -39.09 -0.74
CA THR A 587 -14.03 -37.68 -1.03
C THR A 587 -15.32 -36.87 -1.20
N THR A 588 -15.35 -35.65 -0.67
CA THR A 588 -16.41 -34.67 -0.93
C THR A 588 -16.22 -33.93 -2.25
N MET A 589 -15.04 -34.06 -2.87
CA MET A 589 -14.71 -33.38 -4.13
C MET A 589 -15.76 -33.69 -5.19
N LEU A 590 -16.18 -32.65 -5.91
CA LEU A 590 -17.12 -32.83 -7.02
C LEU A 590 -16.61 -33.89 -8.02
N PRO A 591 -17.49 -34.77 -8.51
CA PRO A 591 -17.15 -35.67 -9.60
C PRO A 591 -16.65 -34.90 -10.83
N ILE A 592 -15.67 -35.46 -11.54
CA ILE A 592 -15.04 -34.81 -12.72
C ILE A 592 -16.06 -34.33 -13.76
N GLN A 593 -17.17 -35.06 -13.95
CA GLN A 593 -18.23 -34.64 -14.88
C GLN A 593 -18.88 -33.32 -14.45
N LYS A 594 -19.10 -33.11 -13.14
CA LYS A 594 -19.65 -31.87 -12.60
C LYS A 594 -18.63 -30.73 -12.62
N ILE A 595 -17.35 -31.02 -12.37
CA ILE A 595 -16.26 -30.04 -12.50
C ILE A 595 -16.16 -29.54 -13.95
N ASN A 596 -16.27 -30.45 -14.93
CA ASN A 596 -16.17 -30.10 -16.34
C ASN A 596 -17.28 -29.17 -16.83
N THR A 597 -18.48 -29.28 -16.26
CA THR A 597 -19.65 -28.45 -16.58
C THR A 597 -19.88 -27.32 -15.58
N LEU A 598 -18.96 -27.11 -14.62
CA LEU A 598 -19.12 -26.10 -13.58
C LEU A 598 -19.11 -24.71 -14.23
N GLN A 599 -20.25 -24.04 -14.21
CA GLN A 599 -20.35 -22.63 -14.55
C GLN A 599 -20.40 -21.81 -13.27
N TYR A 600 -19.80 -20.62 -13.32
CA TYR A 600 -19.91 -19.64 -12.25
C TYR A 600 -20.09 -18.24 -12.80
N SER A 601 -20.72 -17.39 -12.01
CA SER A 601 -20.87 -15.96 -12.29
C SER A 601 -20.62 -15.19 -11.02
N THR A 602 -19.94 -14.05 -11.15
CA THR A 602 -19.62 -13.20 -10.02
C THR A 602 -20.52 -11.97 -10.03
N LYS A 603 -21.06 -11.61 -8.86
CA LYS A 603 -21.82 -10.38 -8.66
C LYS A 603 -21.26 -9.61 -7.49
N MET A 604 -21.19 -8.28 -7.64
CA MET A 604 -20.83 -7.40 -6.54
C MET A 604 -22.08 -7.01 -5.74
N ALA A 605 -21.96 -7.00 -4.43
CA ALA A 605 -22.97 -6.48 -3.52
C ALA A 605 -22.30 -5.57 -2.47
N TYR A 606 -23.08 -4.79 -1.75
CA TYR A 606 -22.59 -4.00 -0.61
C TYR A 606 -23.27 -4.48 0.66
N CYS A 607 -22.47 -4.82 1.67
CA CYS A 607 -22.96 -5.08 3.00
C CYS A 607 -23.54 -3.78 3.57
N LYS A 608 -24.81 -3.79 3.95
CA LYS A 608 -25.47 -2.63 4.59
C LYS A 608 -25.47 -2.72 6.13
N GLY A 609 -24.62 -3.58 6.68
CA GLY A 609 -24.61 -3.84 8.11
C GLY A 609 -24.10 -2.65 8.94
N CYS A 610 -23.01 -2.02 8.52
CA CYS A 610 -22.35 -0.96 9.27
C CYS A 610 -21.78 0.10 8.34
N THR A 611 -21.19 1.15 8.92
CA THR A 611 -20.56 2.27 8.20
C THR A 611 -19.42 1.84 7.27
N ASN A 612 -18.78 0.69 7.52
CA ASN A 612 -17.76 0.13 6.62
C ASN A 612 -18.29 -0.20 5.21
N HIS A 613 -19.60 -0.44 5.06
CA HIS A 613 -20.23 -0.79 3.79
C HIS A 613 -19.43 -1.81 2.94
N CYS A 614 -18.94 -2.89 3.59
CA CYS A 614 -18.02 -3.85 2.98
C CYS A 614 -18.52 -4.26 1.60
N ARG A 615 -17.67 -4.12 0.58
CA ARG A 615 -18.00 -4.55 -0.77
C ARG A 615 -17.81 -6.06 -0.83
N LEU A 616 -18.86 -6.76 -1.21
CA LEU A 616 -18.94 -8.21 -1.20
C LEU A 616 -18.86 -8.74 -2.62
N THR A 617 -18.07 -9.79 -2.79
CA THR A 617 -18.06 -10.60 -4.00
C THR A 617 -18.90 -11.83 -3.79
N VAL A 618 -19.95 -11.98 -4.57
CA VAL A 618 -20.85 -13.14 -4.54
C VAL A 618 -20.56 -14.01 -5.77
N ASN A 619 -19.87 -15.12 -5.56
CA ASN A 619 -19.66 -16.14 -6.58
C ASN A 619 -20.82 -17.13 -6.56
N HIS A 620 -21.62 -17.15 -7.63
CA HIS A 620 -22.69 -18.12 -7.83
C HIS A 620 -22.17 -19.29 -8.65
N PHE A 621 -22.36 -20.51 -8.16
CA PHE A 621 -21.98 -21.74 -8.85
C PHE A 621 -23.21 -22.45 -9.42
N SER A 622 -23.02 -23.17 -10.53
CA SER A 622 -24.04 -24.08 -11.06
C SER A 622 -24.52 -25.06 -9.97
N GLY A 623 -25.85 -25.20 -9.84
CA GLY A 623 -26.49 -25.93 -8.74
C GLY A 623 -26.96 -25.07 -7.56
N GLY A 624 -26.94 -23.74 -7.67
CA GLY A 624 -27.54 -22.82 -6.68
C GLY A 624 -26.68 -22.54 -5.44
N ARG A 625 -25.47 -23.10 -5.37
CA ARG A 625 -24.48 -22.80 -4.32
C ARG A 625 -23.89 -21.41 -4.55
N GLN A 626 -23.49 -20.75 -3.47
CA GLN A 626 -22.78 -19.48 -3.54
C GLN A 626 -21.65 -19.41 -2.52
N TYR A 627 -20.61 -18.64 -2.84
CA TYR A 627 -19.55 -18.27 -1.91
C TYR A 627 -19.43 -16.75 -1.90
N ILE A 628 -19.39 -16.17 -0.71
CA ILE A 628 -19.33 -14.72 -0.51
C ILE A 628 -17.98 -14.39 0.14
N SER A 629 -17.24 -13.46 -0.47
CA SER A 629 -15.97 -12.92 0.04
C SER A 629 -16.02 -11.38 0.11
N GLY A 630 -14.94 -10.75 0.57
CA GLY A 630 -14.86 -9.29 0.78
C GLY A 630 -15.54 -8.78 2.07
N ASN A 631 -16.15 -9.68 2.86
CA ASN A 631 -16.73 -9.34 4.15
C ASN A 631 -15.68 -9.26 5.26
N ARG A 632 -15.75 -8.22 6.10
CA ARG A 632 -14.89 -8.07 7.30
C ARG A 632 -15.47 -8.71 8.57
N CYS A 633 -16.71 -9.17 8.48
CA CYS A 633 -17.42 -9.86 9.56
C CYS A 633 -18.51 -10.76 8.97
N GLU A 634 -19.13 -11.60 9.80
CA GLU A 634 -20.16 -12.57 9.41
C GLU A 634 -21.43 -11.92 8.82
N ARG A 635 -21.67 -10.63 9.10
CA ARG A 635 -22.82 -9.89 8.55
C ARG A 635 -22.80 -9.82 7.02
N GLY A 636 -21.61 -9.78 6.43
CA GLY A 636 -21.47 -9.74 4.98
C GLY A 636 -21.97 -11.01 4.29
N ILE A 637 -21.97 -12.15 4.99
CA ILE A 637 -22.48 -13.42 4.49
C ILE A 637 -23.90 -13.74 4.99
N GLY A 638 -24.60 -12.75 5.56
CA GLY A 638 -25.99 -12.86 6.01
C GLY A 638 -26.18 -13.47 7.40
N LYS A 639 -25.10 -13.67 8.17
CA LYS A 639 -25.16 -14.18 9.54
C LYS A 639 -25.29 -13.03 10.57
N PRO A 640 -25.83 -13.30 11.77
CA PRO A 640 -25.92 -12.29 12.83
C PRO A 640 -24.53 -11.80 13.29
N LYS A 641 -24.44 -10.52 13.72
CA LYS A 641 -23.18 -9.86 14.13
C LYS A 641 -22.46 -10.59 15.29
N ASN A 642 -23.23 -11.15 16.22
CA ASN A 642 -22.74 -11.84 17.41
C ASN A 642 -23.81 -12.84 17.87
N ALA A 643 -23.88 -14.00 17.19
CA ALA A 643 -24.90 -15.01 17.47
C ALA A 643 -24.88 -15.46 18.94
N ASN A 644 -23.68 -15.61 19.48
CA ASN A 644 -23.41 -16.21 20.78
C ASN A 644 -23.29 -15.15 21.90
N HIS A 645 -23.59 -13.89 21.61
CA HIS A 645 -23.58 -12.77 22.57
C HIS A 645 -22.24 -12.64 23.33
N ILE A 646 -21.14 -12.94 22.64
CA ILE A 646 -19.78 -12.85 23.18
C ILE A 646 -19.45 -11.40 23.56
N PRO A 647 -18.84 -11.12 24.72
CA PRO A 647 -18.51 -9.76 25.14
C PRO A 647 -17.61 -9.00 24.16
N ASN A 648 -17.99 -7.75 23.85
CA ASN A 648 -17.22 -6.83 23.00
C ASN A 648 -17.06 -5.46 23.69
N LEU A 649 -15.89 -5.24 24.30
CA LEU A 649 -15.65 -4.01 25.06
C LEU A 649 -15.38 -2.78 24.18
N PHE A 650 -15.05 -2.95 22.90
CA PHE A 650 -14.98 -1.81 21.97
C PHE A 650 -16.37 -1.21 21.76
N GLU A 651 -17.38 -2.04 21.53
CA GLU A 651 -18.77 -1.59 21.39
C GLU A 651 -19.31 -1.01 22.70
N TYR A 652 -19.05 -1.66 23.83
CA TYR A 652 -19.43 -1.13 25.15
C TYR A 652 -18.80 0.24 25.41
N LYS A 653 -17.47 0.37 25.21
CA LYS A 653 -16.73 1.60 25.47
C LYS A 653 -17.18 2.73 24.53
N TYR A 654 -17.39 2.45 23.25
CA TYR A 654 -17.91 3.44 22.29
C TYR A 654 -19.26 4.01 22.75
N ASN A 655 -20.21 3.15 23.12
CA ASN A 655 -21.52 3.56 23.61
C ASN A 655 -21.42 4.30 24.95
N ARG A 656 -20.54 3.85 25.86
CA ARG A 656 -20.33 4.51 27.15
C ARG A 656 -19.75 5.91 26.99
N ILE A 657 -18.88 6.13 26.02
CA ILE A 657 -18.24 7.42 25.75
C ILE A 657 -19.19 8.38 25.05
N PHE A 658 -19.96 7.94 24.05
CA PHE A 658 -20.76 8.85 23.21
C PHE A 658 -22.27 8.81 23.46
N GLY A 659 -22.78 7.92 24.30
CA GLY A 659 -24.21 7.70 24.56
C GLY A 659 -24.89 8.73 25.46
N TYR A 660 -24.49 9.99 25.40
CA TYR A 660 -25.09 11.07 26.19
C TYR A 660 -26.22 11.77 25.41
N GLU A 661 -27.27 12.19 26.11
CA GLU A 661 -28.39 12.94 25.55
C GLU A 661 -28.17 14.46 25.69
N PRO A 662 -28.00 15.22 24.59
CA PRO A 662 -27.82 16.67 24.65
C PRO A 662 -29.06 17.40 25.16
N LEU A 663 -28.86 18.60 25.71
CA LEU A 663 -29.96 19.52 26.04
C LEU A 663 -30.84 19.79 24.81
N THR A 664 -32.14 19.97 25.02
CA THR A 664 -33.04 20.48 23.99
C THR A 664 -32.71 21.93 23.65
N GLU A 665 -33.19 22.44 22.49
CA GLU A 665 -32.96 23.84 22.11
C GLU A 665 -33.56 24.83 23.14
N GLU A 666 -34.61 24.44 23.86
CA GLU A 666 -35.26 25.25 24.89
C GLU A 666 -34.45 25.32 26.20
N GLU A 667 -33.76 24.23 26.55
CA GLU A 667 -32.91 24.14 27.76
C GLU A 667 -31.51 24.74 27.54
N ALA A 668 -31.08 24.82 26.28
CA ALA A 668 -29.75 25.30 25.87
C ALA A 668 -29.63 26.83 25.90
N THR A 669 -29.71 27.40 27.10
CA THR A 669 -29.65 28.86 27.35
C THR A 669 -28.42 29.57 26.76
N ARG A 670 -27.31 28.86 26.51
CA ARG A 670 -26.07 29.42 25.93
C ARG A 670 -25.83 29.01 24.47
N GLY A 671 -26.81 28.38 23.82
CA GLY A 671 -26.74 27.97 22.42
C GLY A 671 -26.04 26.64 22.20
N LYS A 672 -25.49 26.43 21.00
CA LYS A 672 -24.88 25.15 20.58
C LYS A 672 -23.36 25.21 20.65
N VAL A 673 -22.73 24.11 21.07
CA VAL A 673 -21.28 23.90 20.97
C VAL A 673 -21.00 22.64 20.16
N GLY A 674 -20.21 22.78 19.11
CA GLY A 674 -19.74 21.68 18.28
C GLY A 674 -18.52 21.00 18.91
N ILE A 675 -18.53 19.68 19.03
CA ILE A 675 -17.35 18.89 19.43
C ILE A 675 -17.04 17.86 18.33
N PRO A 676 -15.81 17.83 17.80
CA PRO A 676 -15.44 16.85 16.77
C PRO A 676 -15.17 15.47 17.41
N ARG A 677 -15.65 14.39 16.78
CA ARG A 677 -15.42 13.00 17.20
C ARG A 677 -14.05 12.49 16.73
N VAL A 678 -13.00 12.98 17.37
CA VAL A 678 -11.62 12.82 16.89
C VAL A 678 -10.64 12.49 18.01
N LEU A 679 -9.53 11.82 17.69
CA LEU A 679 -8.34 11.72 18.53
C LEU A 679 -8.62 11.55 20.05
N ASN A 680 -8.32 12.54 20.89
CA ASN A 680 -8.51 12.52 22.34
C ASN A 680 -9.98 12.57 22.78
N MET A 681 -10.94 12.91 21.92
CA MET A 681 -12.36 12.89 22.28
C MET A 681 -12.87 11.46 22.52
N TYR A 682 -12.17 10.45 22.00
CA TYR A 682 -12.38 9.04 22.38
C TYR A 682 -11.90 8.70 23.81
N GLU A 683 -11.51 9.69 24.60
CA GLU A 683 -11.20 9.56 26.02
C GLU A 683 -11.86 10.71 26.81
N ASN A 684 -11.79 11.93 26.28
CA ASN A 684 -12.11 13.15 27.02
C ASN A 684 -13.55 13.66 26.75
N TYR A 685 -14.30 13.07 25.83
CA TYR A 685 -15.66 13.53 25.51
C TYR A 685 -16.62 13.54 26.71
N PRO A 686 -16.65 12.52 27.60
CA PRO A 686 -17.46 12.56 28.83
C PRO A 686 -17.25 13.84 29.65
N LEU A 687 -16.00 14.28 29.79
CA LEU A 687 -15.64 15.51 30.49
C LEU A 687 -16.27 16.73 29.81
N TRP A 688 -16.05 16.88 28.50
CA TRP A 688 -16.50 18.05 27.75
C TRP A 688 -18.01 18.09 27.59
N PHE A 689 -18.65 16.94 27.34
CA PHE A 689 -20.10 16.85 27.26
C PHE A 689 -20.75 17.34 28.56
N THR A 690 -20.29 16.82 29.71
CA THR A 690 -20.82 17.22 31.02
C THR A 690 -20.51 18.67 31.35
N PHE A 691 -19.29 19.14 31.08
CA PHE A 691 -18.90 20.53 31.29
C PHE A 691 -19.82 21.50 30.54
N PHE A 692 -19.99 21.33 29.23
CA PHE A 692 -20.81 22.23 28.42
C PHE A 692 -22.32 22.11 28.71
N THR A 693 -22.80 20.90 28.99
CA THR A 693 -24.20 20.69 29.42
C THR A 693 -24.48 21.41 30.72
N ARG A 694 -23.57 21.37 31.71
CA ARG A 694 -23.70 22.10 32.98
C ARG A 694 -23.64 23.61 32.81
N LEU A 695 -22.91 24.09 31.82
CA LEU A 695 -22.93 25.49 31.40
C LEU A 695 -24.16 25.85 30.56
N GLY A 696 -25.09 24.94 30.29
CA GLY A 696 -26.33 25.25 29.56
C GLY A 696 -26.15 25.37 28.04
N TYR A 697 -25.12 24.72 27.47
CA TYR A 697 -24.99 24.55 26.02
C TYR A 697 -25.63 23.24 25.55
N GLN A 698 -26.22 23.24 24.37
CA GLN A 698 -26.51 22.03 23.62
C GLN A 698 -25.22 21.53 22.96
N VAL A 699 -24.75 20.36 23.40
CA VAL A 699 -23.55 19.74 22.84
C VAL A 699 -23.90 18.99 21.56
N VAL A 700 -23.31 19.40 20.44
CA VAL A 700 -23.46 18.76 19.12
C VAL A 700 -22.17 18.04 18.77
N LEU A 701 -22.21 16.71 18.78
CA LEU A 701 -21.09 15.87 18.39
C LEU A 701 -21.13 15.59 16.88
N SER A 702 -19.99 15.70 16.20
CA SER A 702 -19.89 15.29 14.80
C SER A 702 -20.22 13.79 14.64
N PRO A 703 -20.67 13.33 13.45
CA PRO A 703 -21.22 11.99 13.28
C PRO A 703 -20.16 10.89 13.45
N THR A 704 -20.59 9.62 13.40
CA THR A 704 -19.64 8.50 13.32
C THR A 704 -18.75 8.68 12.09
N SER A 705 -17.46 8.47 12.26
CA SER A 705 -16.49 8.52 11.17
C SER A 705 -16.91 7.60 10.02
N THR A 706 -16.74 8.11 8.82
CA THR A 706 -16.92 7.37 7.58
C THR A 706 -15.90 7.86 6.56
N ARG A 707 -15.70 7.09 5.49
CA ARG A 707 -14.89 7.54 4.36
C ARG A 707 -15.32 8.91 3.80
N LYS A 708 -16.63 9.19 3.76
CA LYS A 708 -17.17 10.48 3.29
C LYS A 708 -16.77 11.65 4.19
N ILE A 709 -16.69 11.44 5.50
CA ILE A 709 -16.18 12.46 6.43
C ILE A 709 -14.71 12.73 6.12
N TYR A 710 -13.88 11.68 5.98
CA TYR A 710 -12.48 11.85 5.60
C TYR A 710 -12.30 12.65 4.30
N GLU A 711 -13.06 12.31 3.26
CA GLU A 711 -12.99 12.99 1.95
C GLU A 711 -13.41 14.46 2.01
N MET A 712 -14.30 14.82 2.95
CA MET A 712 -14.77 16.20 3.12
C MET A 712 -13.65 17.19 3.50
N GLY A 713 -12.61 16.71 4.20
CA GLY A 713 -11.47 17.53 4.65
C GLY A 713 -10.14 17.18 3.99
N ILE A 714 -10.14 16.52 2.83
CA ILE A 714 -8.89 16.00 2.23
C ILE A 714 -7.92 17.11 1.80
N GLU A 715 -8.44 18.25 1.33
CA GLU A 715 -7.64 19.37 0.80
C GLU A 715 -6.91 20.15 1.91
N SER A 716 -7.46 20.17 3.13
CA SER A 716 -6.90 20.90 4.28
C SER A 716 -5.82 20.11 5.04
N ILE A 717 -5.54 18.87 4.66
CA ILE A 717 -4.55 18.04 5.37
C ILE A 717 -3.13 18.58 5.08
N PRO A 718 -2.37 19.00 6.11
CA PRO A 718 -1.06 19.64 5.91
C PRO A 718 0.07 18.65 5.61
N SER A 719 -0.10 17.37 5.93
CA SER A 719 0.94 16.35 5.75
C SER A 719 0.35 14.97 5.46
N ASP A 720 0.91 14.31 4.45
CA ASP A 720 0.65 12.92 4.11
C ASP A 720 1.17 11.91 5.16
N THR A 721 2.10 12.32 6.02
CA THR A 721 2.65 11.51 7.12
C THR A 721 1.81 11.52 8.39
N ALA A 722 0.86 12.46 8.50
CA ALA A 722 -0.06 12.51 9.65
C ALA A 722 -0.90 11.23 9.71
N CYS A 723 -1.06 10.62 10.89
CA CYS A 723 -1.83 9.37 11.03
C CYS A 723 -3.28 9.55 10.55
N TYR A 724 -3.89 8.50 9.99
CA TYR A 724 -5.28 8.54 9.50
C TYR A 724 -6.29 9.14 10.49
N PRO A 725 -6.24 8.84 11.82
CA PRO A 725 -7.11 9.48 12.82
C PRO A 725 -6.95 11.01 12.92
N ALA A 726 -5.76 11.53 12.63
CA ALA A 726 -5.53 12.96 12.57
C ALA A 726 -6.10 13.55 11.28
N LYS A 727 -5.92 12.87 10.14
CA LYS A 727 -6.46 13.31 8.85
C LYS A 727 -7.97 13.43 8.84
N ILE A 728 -8.69 12.44 9.36
CA ILE A 728 -10.16 12.49 9.43
C ILE A 728 -10.69 13.62 10.32
N SER A 729 -9.85 14.19 11.20
CA SER A 729 -10.25 15.32 12.04
C SER A 729 -10.62 16.56 11.23
N HIS A 730 -9.99 16.77 10.08
CA HIS A 730 -10.32 17.85 9.14
C HIS A 730 -11.77 17.74 8.67
N GLY A 731 -12.16 16.53 8.24
CA GLY A 731 -13.52 16.24 7.81
C GLY A 731 -14.59 16.43 8.88
N HIS A 732 -14.28 16.08 10.14
CA HIS A 732 -15.20 16.29 11.26
C HIS A 732 -15.43 17.77 11.56
N ILE A 733 -14.38 18.59 11.45
CA ILE A 733 -14.48 20.05 11.62
C ILE A 733 -15.28 20.66 10.49
N GLU A 734 -14.98 20.28 9.25
CA GLU A 734 -15.70 20.74 8.07
C GLU A 734 -17.18 20.36 8.13
N TRP A 735 -17.50 19.16 8.63
CA TRP A 735 -18.88 18.76 8.88
C TRP A 735 -19.58 19.70 9.88
N LEU A 736 -18.95 20.02 11.01
CA LEU A 736 -19.55 20.93 12.01
C LEU A 736 -19.83 22.31 11.41
N ILE A 737 -18.89 22.85 10.64
CA ILE A 737 -19.03 24.16 9.97
C ILE A 737 -20.20 24.13 8.99
N ARG A 738 -20.25 23.12 8.11
CA ARG A 738 -21.32 22.96 7.10
C ARG A 738 -22.71 22.74 7.71
N HIS A 739 -22.77 22.30 8.97
CA HIS A 739 -24.03 22.14 9.71
C HIS A 739 -24.37 23.38 10.56
N GLY A 740 -23.70 24.51 10.33
CA GLY A 740 -24.04 25.81 10.90
C GLY A 740 -23.54 26.01 12.34
N LEU A 741 -22.60 25.21 12.82
CA LEU A 741 -22.04 25.38 14.16
C LEU A 741 -21.00 26.50 14.14
N THR A 742 -21.31 27.59 14.85
CA THR A 742 -20.44 28.77 14.96
C THR A 742 -19.54 28.74 16.18
N PHE A 743 -19.82 27.92 17.20
CA PHE A 743 -18.92 27.69 18.33
C PHE A 743 -18.45 26.24 18.33
N ILE A 744 -17.15 26.03 18.13
CA ILE A 744 -16.52 24.71 18.07
C ILE A 744 -15.45 24.61 19.15
N TRP A 745 -15.51 23.57 19.97
CA TRP A 745 -14.56 23.28 21.04
C TRP A 745 -13.65 22.11 20.65
N TYR A 746 -12.34 22.39 20.51
CA TYR A 746 -11.35 21.36 20.28
C TYR A 746 -9.98 21.74 20.90
N PRO A 747 -9.72 21.45 22.18
CA PRO A 747 -8.54 21.93 22.89
C PRO A 747 -7.28 21.12 22.57
N CYS A 748 -6.13 21.79 22.69
CA CYS A 748 -4.80 21.19 22.66
C CYS A 748 -4.45 20.62 24.06
N ILE A 749 -4.15 19.32 24.16
CA ILE A 749 -3.92 18.67 25.47
C ILE A 749 -2.47 18.12 25.54
N PRO A 750 -1.47 18.91 25.98
CA PRO A 750 -0.09 18.43 26.13
C PRO A 750 0.05 17.36 27.20
N TYR A 751 -0.56 17.60 28.36
CA TYR A 751 -0.51 16.71 29.52
C TYR A 751 -1.89 16.12 29.75
N GLU A 752 -1.92 14.80 29.83
CA GLU A 752 -3.09 14.06 30.30
C GLU A 752 -2.95 13.76 31.81
N ARG A 753 -3.99 13.24 32.46
CA ARG A 753 -3.92 12.87 33.88
C ARG A 753 -2.86 11.79 34.16
N LYS A 754 -2.26 11.83 35.36
CA LYS A 754 -1.30 10.79 35.78
C LYS A 754 -2.02 9.51 36.26
N GLU A 755 -2.11 8.49 35.41
CA GLU A 755 -2.78 7.23 35.76
C GLU A 755 -1.92 6.22 36.51
N PHE A 756 -0.60 6.26 36.30
CA PHE A 756 0.35 5.32 36.89
C PHE A 756 1.43 6.11 37.64
N SER A 757 1.58 5.87 38.93
CA SER A 757 2.53 6.60 39.78
C SER A 757 3.98 6.45 39.31
N GLY A 758 4.35 5.28 38.80
CA GLY A 758 5.69 4.95 38.30
C GLY A 758 6.01 5.44 36.88
N ALA A 759 5.05 6.02 36.14
CA ALA A 759 5.34 6.58 34.82
C ALA A 759 6.25 7.81 34.93
N VAL A 760 7.17 7.97 33.96
CA VAL A 760 8.11 9.10 33.93
C VAL A 760 7.35 10.40 33.61
N ASN A 761 6.39 10.32 32.69
CA ASN A 761 5.54 11.43 32.31
C ASN A 761 4.16 10.94 31.80
N HIS A 762 3.26 11.86 31.52
CA HIS A 762 1.90 11.61 31.03
C HIS A 762 1.58 12.52 29.84
N TYR A 763 2.54 12.63 28.91
CA TYR A 763 2.35 13.37 27.68
C TYR A 763 1.37 12.64 26.76
N ASN A 764 0.51 13.41 26.10
CA ASN A 764 -0.11 12.96 24.87
C ASN A 764 0.93 12.92 23.74
N CYS A 765 0.67 12.13 22.69
CA CYS A 765 1.57 12.17 21.53
C CYS A 765 1.49 13.55 20.83
N PRO A 766 2.54 13.97 20.11
CA PRO A 766 2.60 15.30 19.50
C PRO A 766 1.40 15.64 18.60
N ILE A 767 0.82 14.63 17.94
CA ILE A 767 -0.43 14.78 17.19
C ILE A 767 -1.54 15.23 18.13
N VAL A 768 -1.93 14.42 19.11
CA VAL A 768 -3.01 14.75 20.06
C VAL A 768 -2.73 16.05 20.82
N THR A 769 -1.48 16.33 21.16
CA THR A 769 -1.09 17.53 21.90
C THR A 769 -1.51 18.83 21.20
N SER A 770 -1.35 18.94 19.88
CA SER A 770 -1.50 20.21 19.17
C SER A 770 -2.21 20.10 17.82
N TYR A 771 -2.94 19.02 17.53
CA TYR A 771 -3.60 18.88 16.23
C TYR A 771 -4.67 19.95 16.00
N ALA A 772 -5.30 20.46 17.05
CA ALA A 772 -6.26 21.55 16.91
C ALA A 772 -5.62 22.85 16.38
N GLU A 773 -4.34 23.11 16.65
CA GLU A 773 -3.59 24.20 15.99
C GLU A 773 -3.38 23.91 14.49
N ASN A 774 -3.13 22.65 14.11
CA ASN A 774 -3.05 22.29 12.69
C ASN A 774 -4.39 22.50 11.99
N ILE A 775 -5.51 22.13 12.62
CA ILE A 775 -6.85 22.41 12.11
C ILE A 775 -7.06 23.91 11.90
N LYS A 776 -6.83 24.72 12.94
CA LYS A 776 -7.00 26.18 12.89
C LYS A 776 -6.25 26.84 11.74
N ASN A 777 -5.05 26.35 11.43
CA ASN A 777 -4.19 26.96 10.43
C ASN A 777 -4.42 26.46 8.99
N ASN A 778 -5.12 25.33 8.80
CA ASN A 778 -5.27 24.69 7.48
C ASN A 778 -6.71 24.52 7.00
N VAL A 779 -7.72 24.65 7.88
CA VAL A 779 -9.14 24.72 7.46
C VAL A 779 -9.48 26.18 7.22
N ASP A 780 -9.62 26.57 5.95
CA ASP A 780 -9.78 27.98 5.56
C ASP A 780 -11.09 28.60 6.03
N GLU A 781 -12.14 27.79 6.15
CA GLU A 781 -13.45 28.17 6.66
C GLU A 781 -13.36 28.73 8.09
N LEU A 782 -12.38 28.29 8.89
CA LEU A 782 -12.14 28.80 10.25
C LEU A 782 -11.57 30.23 10.29
N ARG A 783 -11.23 30.82 9.13
CA ARG A 783 -10.87 32.24 9.04
C ARG A 783 -12.09 33.16 9.11
N ASP A 784 -13.30 32.62 8.93
CA ASP A 784 -14.53 33.38 9.10
C ASP A 784 -14.66 33.85 10.55
N PRO A 785 -14.69 35.18 10.83
CA PRO A 785 -14.77 35.71 12.18
C PRO A 785 -16.08 35.35 12.91
N SER A 786 -17.11 34.86 12.20
CA SER A 786 -18.34 34.35 12.81
C SER A 786 -18.18 32.98 13.45
N ILE A 787 -17.10 32.25 13.13
CA ILE A 787 -16.80 30.94 13.70
C ILE A 787 -15.80 31.10 14.85
N ARG A 788 -16.29 30.93 16.08
CA ARG A 788 -15.48 30.80 17.29
C ARG A 788 -14.92 29.38 17.41
N PHE A 789 -13.78 29.13 16.77
CA PHE A 789 -13.00 27.91 16.98
C PHE A 789 -12.11 28.03 18.22
N MET A 790 -12.47 27.33 19.29
CA MET A 790 -11.82 27.42 20.59
C MET A 790 -10.91 26.21 20.82
N ASN A 791 -9.59 26.45 20.70
CA ASN A 791 -8.57 25.41 20.75
C ASN A 791 -7.41 25.67 21.75
N PRO A 792 -7.70 26.06 23.00
CA PRO A 792 -6.69 26.44 23.98
C PRO A 792 -5.76 25.28 24.34
N PHE A 793 -4.54 25.61 24.79
CA PHE A 793 -3.66 24.66 25.44
C PHE A 793 -4.10 24.44 26.88
N LEU A 794 -4.50 23.21 27.21
CA LEU A 794 -4.99 22.81 28.51
C LEU A 794 -4.20 21.60 29.04
N ALA A 795 -3.74 21.70 30.28
CA ALA A 795 -3.17 20.57 30.99
C ALA A 795 -4.29 19.86 31.78
N LEU A 796 -4.53 18.58 31.48
CA LEU A 796 -5.44 17.71 32.24
C LEU A 796 -4.70 16.92 33.33
N SER A 797 -3.56 17.42 33.79
CA SER A 797 -2.73 16.76 34.80
C SER A 797 -3.50 16.49 36.10
N ASP A 798 -4.29 17.48 36.53
CA ASP A 798 -5.16 17.46 37.70
C ASP A 798 -6.32 18.45 37.54
N GLU A 799 -7.33 18.29 38.40
CA GLU A 799 -8.58 19.04 38.33
C GLU A 799 -8.38 20.54 38.55
N GLU A 800 -7.51 20.94 39.48
CA GLU A 800 -7.31 22.35 39.84
C GLU A 800 -6.59 23.09 38.72
N ALA A 801 -5.56 22.48 38.13
CA ALA A 801 -4.84 23.02 36.99
C ALA A 801 -5.77 23.22 35.79
N MET A 802 -6.59 22.23 35.46
CA MET A 802 -7.58 22.33 34.38
C MET A 802 -8.61 23.44 34.67
N THR A 803 -9.21 23.41 35.86
CA THR A 803 -10.29 24.32 36.25
C THR A 803 -9.80 25.77 36.27
N SER A 804 -8.60 26.02 36.78
CA SER A 804 -7.99 27.35 36.80
C SER A 804 -7.81 27.94 35.40
N GLU A 805 -7.45 27.12 34.40
CA GLU A 805 -7.35 27.59 33.02
C GLU A 805 -8.74 27.77 32.37
N LEU A 806 -9.71 26.89 32.66
CA LEU A 806 -11.07 27.03 32.16
C LEU A 806 -11.74 28.33 32.65
N VAL A 807 -11.52 28.72 33.90
CA VAL A 807 -12.01 30.01 34.45
C VAL A 807 -11.43 31.21 33.68
N LYS A 808 -10.17 31.14 33.25
CA LYS A 808 -9.56 32.20 32.42
C LYS A 808 -10.15 32.24 31.00
N ILE A 809 -10.39 31.06 30.42
CA ILE A 809 -10.93 30.94 29.06
C ILE A 809 -12.38 31.43 29.01
N PHE A 810 -13.21 31.02 29.96
CA PHE A 810 -14.63 31.36 30.08
C PHE A 810 -14.86 32.49 31.09
N HIS A 811 -14.05 33.54 31.02
CA HIS A 811 -14.14 34.72 31.89
C HIS A 811 -15.47 35.50 31.75
N ASP A 812 -16.23 35.24 30.68
CA ASP A 812 -17.55 35.75 30.40
C ASP A 812 -18.67 35.01 31.15
N ILE A 813 -18.36 33.89 31.79
CA ILE A 813 -19.29 33.08 32.60
C ILE A 813 -18.90 33.23 34.09
N PRO A 814 -19.86 33.28 35.03
CA PRO A 814 -19.55 33.34 36.45
C PRO A 814 -18.60 32.21 36.88
N GLU A 815 -17.50 32.57 37.55
CA GLU A 815 -16.45 31.62 37.95
C GLU A 815 -17.02 30.41 38.71
N SER A 816 -18.02 30.61 39.57
CA SER A 816 -18.69 29.54 40.30
C SER A 816 -19.34 28.51 39.37
N GLU A 817 -19.99 28.95 38.28
CA GLU A 817 -20.61 28.05 37.29
C GLU A 817 -19.53 27.26 36.53
N VAL A 818 -18.44 27.92 36.12
CA VAL A 818 -17.33 27.27 35.41
C VAL A 818 -16.66 26.22 36.29
N ARG A 819 -16.40 26.54 37.57
CA ARG A 819 -15.81 25.59 38.53
C ARG A 819 -16.73 24.41 38.81
N GLU A 820 -18.03 24.64 38.99
CA GLU A 820 -19.00 23.56 39.21
C GLU A 820 -19.10 22.64 37.97
N ALA A 821 -19.16 23.23 36.78
CA ALA A 821 -19.18 22.47 35.53
C ALA A 821 -17.89 21.67 35.31
N ALA A 822 -16.73 22.25 35.62
CA ALA A 822 -15.43 21.60 35.50
C ALA A 822 -15.30 20.42 36.47
N HIS A 823 -15.70 20.60 37.72
CA HIS A 823 -15.76 19.52 38.72
C HIS A 823 -16.67 18.38 38.28
N ALA A 824 -17.87 18.70 37.80
CA ALA A 824 -18.82 17.70 37.30
C ALA A 824 -18.25 16.91 36.11
N GLY A 825 -17.60 17.59 35.15
CA GLY A 825 -16.93 16.94 34.02
C GLY A 825 -15.76 16.04 34.45
N TRP A 826 -14.98 16.49 35.43
CA TRP A 826 -13.86 15.70 35.98
C TRP A 826 -14.34 14.40 36.64
N LEU A 827 -15.39 14.49 37.45
CA LEU A 827 -16.02 13.32 38.08
C LEU A 827 -16.60 12.35 37.05
N GLU A 828 -17.26 12.85 36.01
CA GLU A 828 -17.85 12.00 34.97
C GLU A 828 -16.78 11.28 34.14
N MET A 829 -15.66 11.94 33.85
CA MET A 829 -14.50 11.29 33.20
C MET A 829 -13.94 10.16 34.06
N ALA A 830 -13.76 10.40 35.37
CA ALA A 830 -13.29 9.37 36.31
C ALA A 830 -14.27 8.19 36.41
N LYS A 831 -15.58 8.48 36.46
CA LYS A 831 -16.64 7.47 36.49
C LYS A 831 -16.67 6.61 35.22
N THR A 832 -16.56 7.23 34.04
CA THR A 832 -16.50 6.51 32.76
C THR A 832 -15.37 5.49 32.74
N ARG A 833 -14.18 5.87 33.24
CA ARG A 833 -13.05 4.96 33.35
C ARG A 833 -13.33 3.79 34.30
N GLU A 834 -13.95 4.07 35.43
CA GLU A 834 -14.31 3.03 36.40
C GLU A 834 -15.36 2.06 35.84
N ASP A 835 -16.32 2.55 35.06
CA ASP A 835 -17.30 1.71 34.37
C ASP A 835 -16.61 0.74 33.38
N ILE A 836 -15.60 1.20 32.65
CA ILE A 836 -14.81 0.36 31.72
C ILE A 836 -14.02 -0.73 32.48
N ARG A 837 -13.40 -0.38 33.62
CA ARG A 837 -12.67 -1.34 34.46
C ARG A 837 -13.57 -2.44 35.00
N LYS A 838 -14.71 -2.04 35.57
CA LYS A 838 -15.73 -2.98 36.07
C LYS A 838 -16.20 -3.90 34.96
N LYS A 839 -16.41 -3.36 33.75
CA LYS A 839 -16.82 -4.17 32.61
C LYS A 839 -15.76 -5.16 32.15
N GLY A 840 -14.48 -4.78 32.26
CA GLY A 840 -13.34 -5.68 32.05
C GLY A 840 -13.36 -6.85 33.03
N GLU A 841 -13.49 -6.57 34.32
CA GLU A 841 -13.58 -7.61 35.35
C GLU A 841 -14.80 -8.51 35.21
N GLU A 842 -15.97 -7.97 34.82
CA GLU A 842 -17.15 -8.77 34.48
C GLU A 842 -16.89 -9.72 33.32
N THR A 843 -16.17 -9.26 32.30
CA THR A 843 -15.88 -10.06 31.11
C THR A 843 -14.88 -11.17 31.41
N LEU A 844 -13.87 -10.89 32.25
CA LEU A 844 -12.92 -11.90 32.71
C LEU A 844 -13.61 -12.99 33.54
N ARG A 845 -14.57 -12.61 34.42
CA ARG A 845 -15.40 -13.60 35.13
C ARG A 845 -16.24 -14.43 34.18
N TRP A 846 -16.86 -13.80 33.17
CA TRP A 846 -17.61 -14.51 32.14
C TRP A 846 -16.74 -15.52 31.37
N MET A 847 -15.49 -15.16 31.05
CA MET A 847 -14.53 -16.08 30.41
C MET A 847 -14.24 -17.29 31.31
N GLU A 848 -13.98 -17.05 32.60
CA GLU A 848 -13.72 -18.11 33.59
C GLU A 848 -14.93 -19.05 33.75
N GLU A 849 -16.14 -18.51 33.78
CA GLU A 849 -17.38 -19.26 33.95
C GLU A 849 -17.74 -20.11 32.72
N THR A 850 -17.35 -19.66 31.52
CA THR A 850 -17.78 -20.28 30.26
C THR A 850 -16.68 -21.05 29.53
N GLY A 851 -15.41 -20.89 29.93
CA GLY A 851 -14.25 -21.50 29.28
C GLY A 851 -13.85 -20.89 27.94
N HIS A 852 -14.41 -19.73 27.57
CA HIS A 852 -14.04 -19.01 26.36
C HIS A 852 -12.70 -18.27 26.54
N ARG A 853 -11.96 -18.12 25.44
CA ARG A 853 -10.75 -17.30 25.40
C ARG A 853 -11.10 -15.83 25.13
N GLY A 854 -10.17 -14.94 25.45
CA GLY A 854 -10.29 -13.51 25.20
C GLY A 854 -9.07 -12.93 24.50
N ILE A 855 -9.26 -11.80 23.83
CA ILE A 855 -8.19 -10.99 23.28
C ILE A 855 -8.30 -9.59 23.85
N VAL A 856 -7.20 -9.10 24.42
CA VAL A 856 -7.02 -7.67 24.70
C VAL A 856 -6.60 -6.99 23.41
N LEU A 857 -7.52 -6.25 22.80
CA LEU A 857 -7.25 -5.47 21.61
C LEU A 857 -6.79 -4.07 22.03
N ALA A 858 -5.47 -3.92 22.14
CA ALA A 858 -4.83 -2.77 22.74
C ALA A 858 -4.52 -1.69 21.70
N GLY A 859 -4.68 -0.42 22.08
CA GLY A 859 -4.47 0.68 21.15
C GLY A 859 -4.40 2.06 21.80
N ARG A 860 -4.51 3.09 20.97
CA ARG A 860 -4.79 4.45 21.44
C ARG A 860 -6.30 4.61 21.59
N PRO A 861 -6.79 5.58 22.38
CA PRO A 861 -8.23 5.79 22.56
C PRO A 861 -9.01 5.89 21.24
N TYR A 862 -8.46 6.58 20.24
CA TYR A 862 -9.10 6.74 18.93
C TYR A 862 -9.21 5.45 18.10
N HIS A 863 -8.56 4.35 18.48
CA HIS A 863 -8.77 3.06 17.80
C HIS A 863 -10.15 2.46 18.10
N ILE A 864 -10.94 3.04 19.01
CA ILE A 864 -12.35 2.62 19.24
C ILE A 864 -13.25 3.07 18.07
N ASP A 865 -12.79 3.99 17.23
CA ASP A 865 -13.51 4.43 16.05
C ASP A 865 -13.74 3.26 15.05
N PRO A 866 -15.00 2.94 14.69
CA PRO A 866 -15.32 1.90 13.71
C PRO A 866 -14.65 2.04 12.34
N GLU A 867 -14.41 3.28 11.90
CA GLU A 867 -13.72 3.58 10.65
C GLU A 867 -12.21 3.29 10.76
N ILE A 868 -11.63 3.37 11.96
CA ILE A 868 -10.19 3.17 12.19
C ILE A 868 -9.87 1.69 12.48
N HIS A 869 -10.65 1.01 13.31
CA HIS A 869 -10.40 -0.40 13.63
C HIS A 869 -10.99 -1.38 12.61
N HIS A 870 -11.69 -0.89 11.58
CA HIS A 870 -12.09 -1.67 10.41
C HIS A 870 -12.91 -2.96 10.70
N GLY A 871 -13.64 -3.00 11.81
CA GLY A 871 -14.42 -4.17 12.22
C GLY A 871 -13.63 -5.32 12.86
N ILE A 872 -12.34 -5.14 13.17
CA ILE A 872 -11.51 -6.16 13.85
C ILE A 872 -12.17 -6.72 15.14
N PRO A 873 -12.76 -5.92 16.04
CA PRO A 873 -13.46 -6.45 17.21
C PRO A 873 -14.61 -7.40 16.85
N ASP A 874 -15.38 -7.07 15.81
CA ASP A 874 -16.51 -7.89 15.36
C ASP A 874 -16.05 -9.21 14.73
N MET A 875 -14.91 -9.19 14.04
CA MET A 875 -14.28 -10.39 13.48
C MET A 875 -13.80 -11.33 14.59
N ILE A 876 -13.16 -10.80 15.65
CA ILE A 876 -12.71 -11.62 16.79
C ILE A 876 -13.91 -12.29 17.47
N VAL A 877 -14.97 -11.52 17.74
CA VAL A 877 -16.21 -12.02 18.33
C VAL A 877 -16.84 -13.13 17.48
N SER A 878 -16.72 -13.07 16.15
CA SER A 878 -17.25 -14.12 15.27
C SER A 878 -16.54 -15.48 15.37
N TYR A 879 -15.36 -15.52 15.97
CA TYR A 879 -14.63 -16.75 16.31
C TYR A 879 -14.93 -17.24 17.73
N ASP A 880 -15.97 -16.72 18.39
CA ASP A 880 -16.33 -17.03 19.78
C ASP A 880 -15.24 -16.64 20.79
N VAL A 881 -14.53 -15.54 20.51
CA VAL A 881 -13.48 -14.98 21.39
C VAL A 881 -13.92 -13.63 21.93
N ALA A 882 -13.82 -13.44 23.25
CA ALA A 882 -14.17 -12.17 23.90
C ALA A 882 -13.16 -11.06 23.54
N VAL A 883 -13.63 -9.82 23.41
CA VAL A 883 -12.76 -8.66 23.13
C VAL A 883 -12.75 -7.72 24.33
N LEU A 884 -11.55 -7.46 24.85
CA LEU A 884 -11.27 -6.51 25.93
C LEU A 884 -10.47 -5.30 25.39
N THR A 885 -10.57 -4.15 26.07
CA THR A 885 -9.73 -2.96 25.78
C THR A 885 -8.53 -2.92 26.73
N GLU A 886 -7.47 -2.20 26.39
CA GLU A 886 -6.29 -2.11 27.27
C GLU A 886 -6.64 -1.49 28.63
N ASP A 887 -7.51 -0.50 28.65
CA ASP A 887 -7.89 0.23 29.85
C ASP A 887 -8.89 -0.53 30.73
N SER A 888 -9.53 -1.60 30.22
CA SER A 888 -10.39 -2.47 31.02
C SER A 888 -9.61 -3.49 31.86
N VAL A 889 -8.33 -3.71 31.58
CA VAL A 889 -7.47 -4.68 32.30
C VAL A 889 -6.19 -4.09 32.87
N SER A 890 -5.76 -2.91 32.41
CA SER A 890 -4.48 -2.29 32.81
C SER A 890 -4.32 -2.01 34.31
N HIS A 891 -5.40 -2.02 35.10
CA HIS A 891 -5.33 -1.86 36.56
C HIS A 891 -5.08 -3.17 37.31
N LEU A 892 -5.17 -4.31 36.63
CA LEU A 892 -5.11 -5.64 37.25
C LEU A 892 -3.68 -6.18 37.41
N ALA A 893 -2.70 -5.62 36.69
CA ALA A 893 -1.29 -5.95 36.86
C ALA A 893 -0.40 -4.70 36.84
N PRO A 894 0.64 -4.65 37.70
CA PRO A 894 1.59 -3.55 37.67
C PRO A 894 2.50 -3.62 36.42
N VAL A 895 3.02 -2.47 36.01
CA VAL A 895 4.07 -2.40 34.99
C VAL A 895 5.39 -2.91 35.59
N GLU A 896 5.91 -4.04 35.07
CA GLU A 896 7.27 -4.52 35.31
C GLU A 896 8.28 -3.46 34.85
N ARG A 897 9.15 -3.06 35.78
CA ARG A 897 10.20 -2.05 35.58
C ARG A 897 11.56 -2.65 35.91
N PRO A 898 12.66 -2.18 35.27
CA PRO A 898 12.73 -1.07 34.32
C PRO A 898 12.22 -1.44 32.92
N LEU A 899 11.61 -0.47 32.23
CA LEU A 899 11.25 -0.62 30.82
C LEU A 899 12.47 -0.35 29.93
N ARG A 900 12.56 -1.01 28.78
CA ARG A 900 13.59 -0.75 27.75
C ARG A 900 13.43 0.60 27.05
N VAL A 901 12.37 1.32 27.34
CA VAL A 901 11.94 2.57 26.68
C VAL A 901 11.58 3.62 27.73
N ASN A 902 11.64 4.89 27.34
CA ASN A 902 11.19 5.99 28.20
C ASN A 902 9.66 6.03 28.28
N ASP A 903 9.11 5.76 29.46
CA ASP A 903 7.69 5.71 29.75
C ASP A 903 7.10 7.10 30.00
N GLN A 904 7.14 7.92 28.95
CA GLN A 904 6.73 9.33 28.97
C GLN A 904 5.34 9.58 28.35
N TRP A 905 4.80 8.60 27.62
CA TRP A 905 3.54 8.74 26.89
C TRP A 905 2.39 8.10 27.67
N MET A 906 1.37 8.90 27.99
CA MET A 906 0.25 8.51 28.84
C MET A 906 -0.38 7.15 28.48
N TYR A 907 -0.79 6.96 27.23
CA TYR A 907 -1.50 5.74 26.83
C TYR A 907 -0.58 4.53 26.58
N HIS A 908 0.75 4.71 26.43
CA HIS A 908 1.65 3.55 26.28
C HIS A 908 1.81 2.79 27.59
N THR A 909 1.77 3.50 28.73
CA THR A 909 1.83 2.85 30.04
C THR A 909 0.66 1.87 30.23
N ARG A 910 -0.54 2.20 29.72
CA ARG A 910 -1.69 1.27 29.71
C ARG A 910 -1.38 0.01 28.92
N LEU A 911 -0.75 0.14 27.74
CA LEU A 911 -0.38 -0.99 26.90
C LEU A 911 0.59 -1.93 27.62
N TYR A 912 1.60 -1.40 28.29
CA TYR A 912 2.55 -2.20 29.06
C TYR A 912 1.88 -2.92 30.23
N ALA A 913 0.99 -2.24 30.96
CA ALA A 913 0.25 -2.82 32.07
C ALA A 913 -0.71 -3.93 31.60
N ALA A 914 -1.45 -3.69 30.52
CA ALA A 914 -2.34 -4.68 29.92
C ALA A 914 -1.55 -5.91 29.43
N ALA A 915 -0.42 -5.71 28.74
CA ALA A 915 0.44 -6.81 28.33
C ALA A 915 0.97 -7.62 29.51
N ASN A 916 1.26 -6.98 30.65
CA ASN A 916 1.66 -7.70 31.86
C ASN A 916 0.55 -8.53 32.46
N TYR A 917 -0.69 -8.04 32.44
CA TYR A 917 -1.83 -8.84 32.88
C TYR A 917 -2.08 -10.04 31.97
N VAL A 918 -1.96 -9.86 30.65
CA VAL A 918 -2.10 -10.95 29.67
C VAL A 918 -1.11 -12.08 29.96
N LYS A 919 0.15 -11.78 30.31
CA LYS A 919 1.15 -12.81 30.70
C LYS A 919 0.74 -13.68 31.90
N THR A 920 -0.19 -13.23 32.74
CA THR A 920 -0.61 -14.00 33.92
C THR A 920 -1.76 -14.97 33.64
N ARG A 921 -2.21 -15.10 32.39
CA ARG A 921 -3.37 -15.88 31.98
C ARG A 921 -3.09 -16.66 30.69
N ASP A 922 -3.49 -17.93 30.66
CA ASP A 922 -3.35 -18.78 29.46
C ASP A 922 -4.56 -18.66 28.50
N ASP A 923 -5.67 -18.11 28.99
CA ASP A 923 -6.93 -17.92 28.27
C ASP A 923 -7.07 -16.52 27.64
N LEU A 924 -6.01 -15.70 27.71
CA LEU A 924 -6.01 -14.32 27.23
C LEU A 924 -4.82 -14.07 26.30
N ASP A 925 -5.07 -13.51 25.12
CA ASP A 925 -4.05 -13.10 24.16
C ASP A 925 -4.05 -11.57 23.97
N LEU A 926 -2.99 -11.00 23.37
CA LEU A 926 -2.85 -9.56 23.13
C LEU A 926 -2.69 -9.26 21.63
N ILE A 927 -3.48 -8.34 21.11
CA ILE A 927 -3.30 -7.76 19.77
C ILE A 927 -3.14 -6.25 19.91
N GLN A 928 -2.11 -5.67 19.30
CA GLN A 928 -1.91 -4.21 19.29
C GLN A 928 -2.31 -3.61 17.94
N LEU A 929 -3.23 -2.64 17.96
CA LEU A 929 -3.55 -1.80 16.82
C LEU A 929 -2.60 -0.60 16.75
N ASN A 930 -2.14 -0.28 15.54
CA ASN A 930 -1.36 0.91 15.23
C ASN A 930 -1.92 1.58 13.97
N SER A 931 -2.07 2.90 13.98
CA SER A 931 -2.40 3.69 12.79
C SER A 931 -1.20 4.52 12.36
N PHE A 932 -0.84 4.41 11.08
CA PHE A 932 0.17 5.23 10.44
C PHE A 932 -0.46 6.16 9.42
N GLY A 933 0.34 7.09 8.90
CA GLY A 933 -0.12 8.10 7.94
C GLY A 933 -0.65 7.50 6.69
#